data_AF-A0A0A2WQ06-F1
#
_entry.id   AF-A0A0A2WQ06-F1
#
_cell.length_a   1.000
_cell.length_b   1.000
_cell.length_c   1.000
_cell.angle_alpha   90.00
_cell.angle_beta   90.00
_cell.angle_gamma   90.00
#
_symmetry.space_group_name_H-M   'P 1'
#
loop_
_entity.id
_entity.type
_entity.pdbx_description
1 polymer ?
#
loop_
_entity_poly.entity_id
_entity_poly.type
_entity_poly.pdbx_seq_one_letter_code
_entity_poly.pdbx_strand_id
1 'polypeptide(L)'
;MRLLPLLLLGLFPALAQTLQAPEGLAGPPGEYLTLGVFLEGQGSYTLALEAPPEVLVLSGERALVLEGEGRTSFTLRVPFLEAGREVPLALVLRQGEKEVARRPVRLRVLERTEVLLTAPPDLVASLGAPFEFPVYVLNRSNHPVEVQLSQTSFAFTVYLDPPRLALAPGETRAVLVRLKPEGEVSEGYRFYLRLRAQVVGKEEAKELGLIIPFFSPGYQALGRGKDPRLLLSLAFSGGVGYATGQGFGYSVRLTPGLSGDFSDFVSGSLSTDSLQFPGLAAPASATLTLKGEGWEARAGYSGSAYLAGGSFRVGTFRLGLEGQYAPQTAGAALSAVSQDPALDFQLGARTAFQPTLRQDAFSVRYRLPLEGGLLLGLGLDAAGVALEGYQATLALSQSLTWQTQELSLVQTYSGVPLAGLHTFGLVGGTRSLYPLGLRGSLSYALGGEGGFQAGLTLYGQPEAGALLSLSGLYRQGAQRQAGLSPAATLSFRTPGEYAGSLSFSLGRFWDLDTGAVRDRAQASLGLSLGLLQFSGGLLYETEAWSASAQVRYPLSTLGTLRGLYTLKGGVATYEAGWTELWEGGWGTDLSYRYQEGVQRFGLLLGQRNFLLSGLGLGVSYGLTLGAEAVHSVGVSLSYTLFQVFDTPKEVVDLFGGRKVGEVVGRVFLDKNLNGRLDPGEEALSGFQVCLNATCEPVRPDGTYRLLVPVGRAVFRFPDAPATLALLGEESLEVALGQKVERDLALAPAVQAVVQVFEDTNRNGLQDPDEPSIPYAGVLVEGPVVRRTRADVNGRALVGGLFQGAYRVRPDPAFLPPGYEGLGEARLEVAPPDRPAPVQVAAAPPKREVEVTYAAGELAVVARAQPAQEVAGGEVKVVALVEGEPEAVFLELEGEKRPLAQEAPGVYALTFRTPRAPGIQRLKVVAVKGGSSAEGEVFLTLLPGLLYAPSRLEGPEVSLTLKYKTAQLALRVNGALYPLNSEDGYVWRGKLPLPPGQYEAQVLADGETLGSLAVDLPQEQAGH
;
A
#
# COMPACT_ATOMS: atom_id res chain seq x y z
N MET A 1 -68.56 -62.91 -25.89
CA MET A 1 -69.12 -63.32 -27.20
C MET A 1 -68.48 -62.45 -28.28
N ARG A 2 -68.00 -63.10 -29.36
CA ARG A 2 -67.83 -62.67 -30.76
C ARG A 2 -68.05 -61.16 -31.04
N LEU A 3 -67.14 -60.43 -31.69
CA LEU A 3 -66.94 -60.45 -33.16
C LEU A 3 -65.66 -59.69 -33.61
N LEU A 4 -64.98 -60.30 -34.59
CA LEU A 4 -64.03 -59.81 -35.61
C LEU A 4 -64.61 -58.63 -36.48
N PRO A 5 -63.91 -58.04 -37.51
CA PRO A 5 -62.46 -57.74 -37.71
C PRO A 5 -62.14 -56.46 -38.59
N LEU A 6 -60.83 -56.23 -38.79
CA LEU A 6 -60.12 -55.78 -40.01
C LEU A 6 -60.22 -54.31 -40.52
N LEU A 7 -59.08 -53.60 -40.41
CA LEU A 7 -58.48 -52.85 -41.52
C LEU A 7 -56.95 -52.67 -41.34
N LEU A 8 -56.25 -52.69 -42.47
CA LEU A 8 -54.81 -52.92 -42.69
C LEU A 8 -53.90 -51.68 -42.49
N LEU A 9 -52.60 -51.99 -42.30
CA LEU A 9 -51.39 -51.27 -42.71
C LEU A 9 -50.93 -50.02 -41.93
N GLY A 10 -49.79 -50.18 -41.25
CA GLY A 10 -48.77 -49.13 -41.06
C GLY A 10 -48.66 -48.54 -39.65
N LEU A 11 -47.88 -49.16 -38.77
CA LEU A 11 -47.28 -48.48 -37.59
C LEU A 11 -45.98 -49.20 -37.25
N PHE A 12 -44.87 -48.72 -37.83
CA PHE A 12 -43.55 -48.96 -37.28
C PHE A 12 -43.54 -48.47 -35.81
N PRO A 13 -42.96 -49.21 -34.85
CA PRO A 13 -42.74 -48.67 -33.52
C PRO A 13 -41.80 -47.47 -33.70
N ALA A 14 -42.23 -46.29 -33.27
CA ALA A 14 -41.35 -45.15 -33.12
C ALA A 14 -40.19 -45.59 -32.21
N LEU A 15 -38.97 -45.59 -32.75
CA LEU A 15 -37.74 -45.84 -31.99
C LEU A 15 -37.76 -44.97 -30.73
N ALA A 16 -37.70 -45.62 -29.57
CA ALA A 16 -37.63 -44.95 -28.28
C ALA A 16 -36.32 -44.16 -28.21
N GLN A 17 -36.41 -42.84 -28.20
CA GLN A 17 -35.26 -41.94 -28.07
C GLN A 17 -34.85 -41.88 -26.61
N THR A 18 -33.59 -42.18 -26.28
CA THR A 18 -33.09 -42.05 -24.91
C THR A 18 -32.17 -40.82 -24.81
N LEU A 19 -32.46 -39.94 -23.84
CA LEU A 19 -31.68 -38.73 -23.53
C LEU A 19 -31.06 -38.89 -22.14
N GLN A 20 -29.74 -39.06 -22.08
CA GLN A 20 -28.97 -39.21 -20.84
C GLN A 20 -28.04 -38.02 -20.59
N ALA A 21 -28.14 -37.43 -19.39
CA ALA A 21 -27.28 -36.34 -18.94
C ALA A 21 -27.15 -36.38 -17.40
N PRO A 22 -26.07 -35.84 -16.82
CA PRO A 22 -25.94 -35.66 -15.37
C PRO A 22 -27.16 -34.96 -14.76
N GLU A 23 -27.58 -35.38 -13.56
CA GLU A 23 -28.70 -34.74 -12.85
C GLU A 23 -28.37 -33.33 -12.34
N GLY A 24 -27.08 -33.01 -12.22
CA GLY A 24 -26.63 -31.68 -11.88
C GLY A 24 -25.14 -31.43 -12.14
N LEU A 25 -24.79 -30.15 -12.11
CA LEU A 25 -23.46 -29.58 -12.21
C LEU A 25 -23.19 -28.76 -10.95
N ALA A 26 -21.93 -28.71 -10.52
CA ALA A 26 -21.53 -27.87 -9.40
C ALA A 26 -20.17 -27.22 -9.68
N GLY A 27 -20.06 -25.92 -9.40
CA GLY A 27 -18.81 -25.17 -9.55
C GLY A 27 -18.88 -23.80 -8.86
N PRO A 28 -17.75 -23.22 -8.43
CA PRO A 28 -17.69 -21.84 -7.96
C PRO A 28 -17.99 -20.79 -9.05
N PRO A 29 -18.46 -19.58 -8.68
CA PRO A 29 -18.67 -18.47 -9.60
C PRO A 29 -17.49 -18.17 -10.53
N GLY A 30 -17.81 -18.00 -11.82
CA GLY A 30 -16.87 -17.67 -12.88
C GLY A 30 -16.20 -18.86 -13.56
N GLU A 31 -16.34 -20.08 -13.02
CA GLU A 31 -15.88 -21.30 -13.66
C GLU A 31 -16.71 -21.66 -14.89
N TYR A 32 -16.11 -22.34 -15.86
CA TYR A 32 -16.81 -22.90 -17.02
C TYR A 32 -17.06 -24.39 -16.79
N LEU A 33 -18.33 -24.78 -16.74
CA LEU A 33 -18.76 -26.17 -16.58
C LEU A 33 -19.26 -26.71 -17.92
N THR A 34 -18.93 -27.97 -18.21
CA THR A 34 -19.35 -28.65 -19.45
C THR A 34 -20.30 -29.80 -19.11
N LEU A 35 -21.52 -29.71 -19.62
CA LEU A 35 -22.54 -30.75 -19.52
C LEU A 35 -22.41 -31.72 -20.69
N GLY A 36 -21.97 -32.95 -20.42
CA GLY A 36 -21.98 -34.03 -21.42
C GLY A 36 -23.39 -34.60 -21.59
N VAL A 37 -23.84 -34.74 -22.84
CA VAL A 37 -25.15 -35.28 -23.19
C VAL A 37 -24.99 -36.46 -24.15
N PHE A 38 -25.64 -37.57 -23.82
CA PHE A 38 -25.67 -38.81 -24.60
C PHE A 38 -27.09 -39.03 -25.12
N LEU A 39 -27.20 -39.35 -26.41
CA LEU A 39 -28.45 -39.50 -27.13
C LEU A 39 -28.42 -40.80 -27.95
N GLU A 40 -29.55 -41.48 -28.06
CA GLU A 40 -29.71 -42.63 -28.95
C GLU A 40 -31.00 -42.46 -29.78
N GLY A 41 -30.89 -42.59 -31.11
CA GLY A 41 -32.03 -42.40 -32.02
C GLY A 41 -31.65 -42.36 -33.51
N GLN A 42 -32.66 -42.18 -34.37
CA GLN A 42 -32.49 -42.05 -35.82
C GLN A 42 -33.24 -40.82 -36.36
N GLY A 43 -32.54 -39.95 -37.08
CA GLY A 43 -33.11 -38.74 -37.71
C GLY A 43 -32.47 -37.43 -37.26
N SER A 44 -33.00 -36.31 -37.77
CA SER A 44 -32.52 -34.96 -37.45
C SER A 44 -33.26 -34.34 -36.27
N TYR A 45 -32.52 -33.84 -35.28
CA TYR A 45 -33.02 -33.24 -34.06
C TYR A 45 -32.30 -31.93 -33.73
N THR A 46 -32.96 -31.06 -32.98
CA THR A 46 -32.35 -29.88 -32.36
C THR A 46 -32.38 -30.07 -30.85
N LEU A 47 -31.22 -30.08 -30.20
CA LEU A 47 -31.09 -30.11 -28.76
C LEU A 47 -30.77 -28.72 -28.23
N ALA A 48 -31.57 -28.23 -27.30
CA ALA A 48 -31.40 -26.93 -26.64
C ALA A 48 -31.14 -27.11 -25.14
N LEU A 49 -30.29 -26.26 -24.57
CA LEU A 49 -30.15 -26.10 -23.12
C LEU A 49 -30.84 -24.79 -22.70
N GLU A 50 -32.04 -24.93 -22.14
CA GLU A 50 -32.79 -23.82 -21.56
C GLU A 50 -32.24 -23.49 -20.17
N ALA A 51 -31.88 -22.23 -19.97
CA ALA A 51 -31.34 -21.71 -18.72
C ALA A 51 -32.01 -20.37 -18.36
N PRO A 52 -32.14 -20.04 -17.05
CA PRO A 52 -32.59 -18.72 -16.62
C PRO A 52 -31.65 -17.61 -17.10
N PRO A 53 -32.11 -16.35 -17.20
CA PRO A 53 -31.31 -15.22 -17.69
C PRO A 53 -29.98 -15.02 -16.97
N GLU A 54 -29.93 -15.43 -15.70
CA GLU A 54 -28.78 -15.35 -14.80
C GLU A 54 -27.58 -16.21 -15.23
N VAL A 55 -27.78 -17.24 -16.07
CA VAL A 55 -26.76 -18.22 -16.46
C VAL A 55 -26.33 -18.01 -17.90
N LEU A 56 -25.03 -17.76 -18.12
CA LEU A 56 -24.48 -17.64 -19.46
C LEU A 56 -24.19 -19.03 -20.05
N VAL A 57 -25.00 -19.43 -21.04
CA VAL A 57 -24.75 -20.62 -21.87
C VAL A 57 -24.06 -20.19 -23.16
N LEU A 58 -22.85 -20.70 -23.42
CA LEU A 58 -22.04 -20.26 -24.55
C LEU A 58 -22.56 -20.78 -25.91
N SER A 59 -23.26 -21.91 -25.92
CA SER A 59 -23.84 -22.48 -27.13
C SER A 59 -25.18 -23.14 -26.79
N GLY A 60 -26.28 -22.39 -26.89
CA GLY A 60 -27.60 -22.79 -26.37
C GLY A 60 -28.35 -23.85 -27.18
N GLU A 61 -28.05 -24.01 -28.47
CA GLU A 61 -28.71 -24.99 -29.35
C GLU A 61 -27.71 -25.73 -30.24
N ARG A 62 -28.01 -27.00 -30.54
CA ARG A 62 -27.20 -27.89 -31.39
C ARG A 62 -28.11 -28.67 -32.33
N ALA A 63 -27.91 -28.52 -33.64
CA ALA A 63 -28.50 -29.42 -34.63
C ALA A 63 -27.69 -30.72 -34.68
N LEU A 64 -28.39 -31.86 -34.65
CA LEU A 64 -27.81 -33.20 -34.59
C LEU A 64 -28.52 -34.10 -35.59
N VAL A 65 -27.75 -34.88 -36.35
CA VAL A 65 -28.28 -35.99 -37.16
C VAL A 65 -27.81 -37.28 -36.49
N LEU A 66 -28.75 -38.09 -36.01
CA LEU A 66 -28.47 -39.32 -35.27
C LEU A 66 -28.65 -40.54 -36.19
N GLU A 67 -27.65 -41.43 -36.20
CA GLU A 67 -27.66 -42.73 -36.90
C GLU A 67 -27.35 -43.88 -35.91
N GLY A 68 -27.99 -43.87 -34.74
CA GLY A 68 -27.67 -44.78 -33.63
C GLY A 68 -27.33 -44.00 -32.36
N GLU A 69 -26.05 -43.95 -31.97
CA GLU A 69 -25.59 -43.20 -30.79
C GLU A 69 -25.02 -41.83 -31.18
N GLY A 70 -25.33 -40.80 -30.39
CA GLY A 70 -24.79 -39.44 -30.53
C GLY A 70 -24.31 -38.86 -29.20
N ARG A 71 -23.24 -38.07 -29.26
CA ARG A 71 -22.69 -37.36 -28.09
C ARG A 71 -22.54 -35.89 -28.42
N THR A 72 -22.93 -35.04 -27.47
CA THR A 72 -22.73 -33.59 -27.56
C THR A 72 -22.49 -33.01 -26.18
N SER A 73 -22.16 -31.73 -26.12
CA SER A 73 -22.00 -31.04 -24.84
C SER A 73 -22.40 -29.58 -24.91
N PHE A 74 -22.75 -29.04 -23.74
CA PHE A 74 -23.05 -27.64 -23.54
C PHE A 74 -22.09 -27.07 -22.50
N THR A 75 -21.45 -25.94 -22.82
CA THR A 75 -20.61 -25.23 -21.86
C THR A 75 -21.37 -24.02 -21.35
N LEU A 76 -21.40 -23.88 -20.02
CA LEU A 76 -22.00 -22.75 -19.33
C LEU A 76 -21.01 -22.15 -18.34
N ARG A 77 -21.14 -20.85 -18.08
CA ARG A 77 -20.35 -20.16 -17.06
C ARG A 77 -21.18 -20.04 -15.79
N VAL A 78 -20.61 -20.46 -14.65
CA VAL A 78 -21.28 -20.37 -13.35
C VAL A 78 -21.49 -18.88 -12.99
N PRO A 79 -22.73 -18.45 -12.69
CA PRO A 79 -23.01 -17.07 -12.33
C PRO A 79 -22.52 -16.72 -10.92
N PHE A 80 -22.35 -15.42 -10.66
CA PHE A 80 -22.00 -14.92 -9.34
C PHE A 80 -23.26 -14.81 -8.46
N LEU A 81 -23.68 -15.94 -7.91
CA LEU A 81 -24.82 -16.07 -6.99
C LEU A 81 -24.37 -16.58 -5.62
N GLU A 82 -25.25 -16.46 -4.63
CA GLU A 82 -25.04 -16.95 -3.27
C GLU A 82 -24.63 -18.43 -3.25
N ALA A 83 -23.64 -18.76 -2.42
CA ALA A 83 -23.18 -20.14 -2.25
C ALA A 83 -24.33 -21.06 -1.80
N GLY A 84 -24.42 -22.23 -2.44
CA GLY A 84 -25.48 -23.21 -2.18
C GLY A 84 -26.75 -23.02 -3.00
N ARG A 85 -26.90 -21.91 -3.75
CA ARG A 85 -28.05 -21.70 -4.63
C ARG A 85 -28.08 -22.72 -5.76
N GLU A 86 -29.24 -23.35 -5.95
CA GLU A 86 -29.51 -24.24 -7.09
C GLU A 86 -30.27 -23.48 -8.17
N VAL A 87 -29.73 -23.48 -9.39
CA VAL A 87 -30.33 -22.88 -10.57
C VAL A 87 -30.89 -23.99 -11.46
N PRO A 88 -32.21 -23.99 -11.75
CA PRO A 88 -32.82 -25.01 -12.60
C PRO A 88 -32.47 -24.77 -14.07
N LEU A 89 -32.03 -25.81 -14.77
CA LEU A 89 -31.77 -25.87 -16.20
C LEU A 89 -32.63 -26.97 -16.83
N ALA A 90 -32.89 -26.91 -18.13
CA ALA A 90 -33.61 -27.96 -18.84
C ALA A 90 -32.98 -28.27 -20.21
N LEU A 91 -32.67 -29.53 -20.48
CA LEU A 91 -32.34 -30.01 -21.82
C LEU A 91 -33.63 -30.33 -22.55
N VAL A 92 -33.84 -29.72 -23.72
CA VAL A 92 -35.04 -29.88 -24.53
C VAL A 92 -34.65 -30.38 -25.91
N LEU A 93 -35.12 -31.57 -26.28
CA LEU A 93 -34.91 -32.20 -27.58
C LEU A 93 -36.14 -31.96 -28.46
N ARG A 94 -35.94 -31.35 -29.63
CA ARG A 94 -36.99 -31.03 -30.61
C ARG A 94 -36.75 -31.73 -31.94
N GLN A 95 -37.83 -32.15 -32.61
CA GLN A 95 -37.80 -32.67 -33.98
C GLN A 95 -38.76 -31.82 -34.82
N GLY A 96 -38.20 -30.93 -35.65
CA GLY A 96 -38.97 -29.81 -36.20
C GLY A 96 -39.42 -28.87 -35.08
N GLU A 97 -40.69 -28.49 -35.07
CA GLU A 97 -41.28 -27.61 -34.02
C GLU A 97 -41.77 -28.37 -32.78
N LYS A 98 -41.75 -29.71 -32.79
CA LYS A 98 -42.32 -30.54 -31.72
C LYS A 98 -41.26 -30.92 -30.69
N GLU A 99 -41.52 -30.63 -29.42
CA GLU A 99 -40.75 -31.15 -28.28
C GLU A 99 -40.97 -32.66 -28.14
N VAL A 100 -39.88 -33.42 -28.14
CA VAL A 100 -39.88 -34.89 -28.10
C VAL A 100 -39.40 -35.41 -26.75
N ALA A 101 -38.50 -34.68 -26.08
CA ALA A 101 -38.04 -35.01 -24.72
C ALA A 101 -37.56 -33.77 -23.96
N ARG A 102 -37.80 -33.75 -22.64
CA ARG A 102 -37.28 -32.73 -21.72
C ARG A 102 -36.66 -33.37 -20.49
N ARG A 103 -35.47 -32.93 -20.11
CA ARG A 103 -34.74 -33.43 -18.94
C ARG A 103 -34.29 -32.27 -18.06
N PRO A 104 -34.72 -32.19 -16.79
CA PRO A 104 -34.25 -31.17 -15.86
C PRO A 104 -32.79 -31.46 -15.45
N VAL A 105 -32.01 -30.40 -15.31
CA VAL A 105 -30.62 -30.41 -14.84
C VAL A 105 -30.47 -29.32 -13.79
N ARG A 106 -29.74 -29.56 -12.70
CA ARG A 106 -29.53 -28.55 -11.65
C ARG A 106 -28.11 -28.01 -11.67
N LEU A 107 -27.93 -26.69 -11.62
CA LEU A 107 -26.63 -26.07 -11.40
C LEU A 107 -26.52 -25.59 -9.95
N ARG A 108 -25.65 -26.21 -9.15
CA ARG A 108 -25.37 -25.80 -7.76
C ARG A 108 -24.16 -24.86 -7.73
N VAL A 109 -24.36 -23.65 -7.25
CA VAL A 109 -23.28 -22.65 -7.10
C VAL A 109 -22.47 -22.97 -5.84
N LEU A 110 -21.18 -23.25 -5.99
CA LEU A 110 -20.29 -23.55 -4.86
C LEU A 110 -19.73 -22.27 -4.23
N GLU A 111 -19.17 -22.41 -3.02
CA GLU A 111 -18.48 -21.32 -2.36
C GLU A 111 -17.21 -20.92 -3.14
N ARG A 112 -17.03 -19.62 -3.30
CA ARG A 112 -15.78 -19.00 -3.74
C ARG A 112 -15.40 -17.95 -2.71
N THR A 113 -14.34 -18.22 -1.95
CA THR A 113 -13.82 -17.33 -0.92
C THR A 113 -12.71 -16.45 -1.51
N GLU A 114 -12.88 -15.14 -1.48
CA GLU A 114 -11.87 -14.18 -1.94
C GLU A 114 -11.96 -12.88 -1.11
N VAL A 115 -10.85 -12.46 -0.50
CA VAL A 115 -10.75 -11.23 0.31
C VAL A 115 -9.62 -10.36 -0.22
N LEU A 116 -9.85 -9.05 -0.28
CA LEU A 116 -8.87 -8.07 -0.72
C LEU A 116 -8.48 -7.14 0.44
N LEU A 117 -7.17 -6.89 0.57
CA LEU A 117 -6.59 -5.93 1.50
C LEU A 117 -5.99 -4.75 0.72
N THR A 118 -6.30 -3.52 1.14
CA THR A 118 -5.73 -2.31 0.56
C THR A 118 -5.39 -1.29 1.65
N ALA A 119 -4.35 -0.49 1.42
CA ALA A 119 -3.93 0.60 2.30
C ALA A 119 -3.60 1.85 1.45
N PRO A 120 -3.53 3.04 2.06
CA PRO A 120 -3.08 4.25 1.38
C PRO A 120 -1.68 4.08 0.75
N PRO A 121 -1.43 4.62 -0.46
CA PRO A 121 -0.16 4.46 -1.17
C PRO A 121 1.00 5.26 -0.56
N ASP A 122 0.70 6.38 0.12
CA ASP A 122 1.69 7.35 0.62
C ASP A 122 1.68 7.43 2.16
N LEU A 123 2.02 6.34 2.83
CA LEU A 123 2.12 6.32 4.30
C LEU A 123 3.43 6.95 4.75
N VAL A 124 3.37 8.03 5.53
CA VAL A 124 4.53 8.65 6.18
C VAL A 124 4.18 8.98 7.63
N ALA A 125 4.96 8.47 8.58
CA ALA A 125 4.73 8.65 10.00
C ALA A 125 5.55 9.82 10.57
N SER A 126 4.99 10.49 11.58
CA SER A 126 5.69 11.54 12.33
C SER A 126 6.48 10.95 13.50
N LEU A 127 7.69 11.44 13.72
CA LEU A 127 8.52 11.04 14.88
C LEU A 127 7.82 11.33 16.22
N GLY A 128 7.82 10.36 17.13
CA GLY A 128 7.36 10.51 18.52
C GLY A 128 5.85 10.62 18.73
N ALA A 129 5.04 10.53 17.67
CA ALA A 129 3.57 10.54 17.74
C ALA A 129 2.99 9.16 17.39
N PRO A 130 1.84 8.78 17.98
CA PRO A 130 1.04 7.68 17.43
C PRO A 130 0.70 7.98 15.97
N PHE A 131 0.89 7.00 15.10
CA PHE A 131 0.58 7.11 13.68
C PHE A 131 -0.59 6.21 13.35
N GLU A 132 -1.63 6.78 12.73
CA GLU A 132 -2.89 6.09 12.45
C GLU A 132 -3.19 6.15 10.97
N PHE A 133 -3.60 5.01 10.41
CA PHE A 133 -4.08 4.94 9.03
C PHE A 133 -5.09 3.81 8.85
N PRO A 134 -6.07 3.96 7.95
CA PRO A 134 -7.04 2.92 7.68
C PRO A 134 -6.48 1.87 6.72
N VAL A 135 -6.86 0.61 6.95
CA VAL A 135 -6.68 -0.50 6.00
C VAL A 135 -8.06 -1.02 5.63
N TYR A 136 -8.34 -1.12 4.34
CA TYR A 136 -9.65 -1.54 3.85
C TYR A 136 -9.65 -3.03 3.51
N VAL A 137 -10.64 -3.72 4.04
CA VAL A 137 -10.89 -5.15 3.82
C VAL A 137 -12.18 -5.29 3.03
N LEU A 138 -12.09 -5.81 1.80
CA LEU A 138 -13.22 -6.05 0.92
C LEU A 138 -13.49 -7.56 0.81
N ASN A 139 -14.74 -7.97 1.05
CA ASN A 139 -15.18 -9.33 0.76
C ASN A 139 -15.61 -9.44 -0.72
N ARG A 140 -14.80 -10.13 -1.53
CA ARG A 140 -15.13 -10.48 -2.93
C ARG A 140 -15.73 -11.88 -3.06
N SER A 141 -16.02 -12.54 -1.95
CA SER A 141 -16.64 -13.86 -1.92
C SER A 141 -18.12 -13.79 -2.29
N ASN A 142 -18.68 -14.91 -2.75
CA ASN A 142 -20.12 -15.05 -2.99
C ASN A 142 -20.92 -15.50 -1.76
N HIS A 143 -20.33 -15.40 -0.57
CA HIS A 143 -20.93 -15.72 0.71
C HIS A 143 -20.36 -14.81 1.82
N PRO A 144 -21.06 -14.63 2.95
CA PRO A 144 -20.54 -13.88 4.08
C PRO A 144 -19.25 -14.53 4.61
N VAL A 145 -18.29 -13.70 4.99
CA VAL A 145 -17.02 -14.15 5.57
C VAL A 145 -16.75 -13.41 6.88
N GLU A 146 -16.14 -14.11 7.83
CA GLU A 146 -15.54 -13.47 8.99
C GLU A 146 -14.02 -13.43 8.77
N VAL A 147 -13.43 -12.23 8.83
CA VAL A 147 -12.01 -12.00 8.60
C VAL A 147 -11.36 -11.61 9.92
N GLN A 148 -10.36 -12.37 10.34
CA GLN A 148 -9.48 -12.03 11.43
C GLN A 148 -8.20 -11.40 10.88
N LEU A 149 -7.90 -10.19 11.32
CA LEU A 149 -6.64 -9.54 11.03
C LEU A 149 -5.62 -9.83 12.12
N SER A 150 -4.39 -10.05 11.69
CA SER A 150 -3.22 -10.18 12.56
C SER A 150 -2.09 -9.36 11.97
N GLN A 151 -1.16 -8.96 12.84
CA GLN A 151 0.01 -8.17 12.47
C GLN A 151 1.28 -8.90 12.88
N THR A 152 2.35 -8.72 12.12
CA THR A 152 3.71 -9.05 12.54
C THR A 152 4.56 -7.79 12.46
N SER A 153 5.16 -7.43 13.60
CA SER A 153 6.05 -6.30 13.75
C SER A 153 7.17 -6.66 14.73
N PHE A 154 8.33 -6.03 14.55
CA PHE A 154 9.53 -6.31 15.35
C PHE A 154 9.95 -5.15 16.27
N ALA A 155 9.33 -3.97 16.13
CA ALA A 155 9.81 -2.73 16.77
C ALA A 155 8.73 -1.93 17.50
N PHE A 156 7.49 -1.90 17.02
CA PHE A 156 6.43 -1.06 17.57
C PHE A 156 5.20 -1.87 17.94
N THR A 157 4.47 -1.42 18.96
CA THR A 157 3.17 -1.98 19.27
C THR A 157 2.14 -1.48 18.27
N VAL A 158 1.51 -2.42 17.56
CA VAL A 158 0.50 -2.17 16.53
C VAL A 158 -0.86 -2.60 17.04
N TYR A 159 -1.79 -1.67 17.08
CA TYR A 159 -3.18 -1.92 17.42
C TYR A 159 -4.03 -1.95 16.15
N LEU A 160 -4.94 -2.92 16.08
CA LEU A 160 -5.90 -3.08 14.99
C LEU A 160 -7.30 -2.91 15.58
N ASP A 161 -8.08 -1.98 15.05
CA ASP A 161 -9.43 -1.71 15.53
C ASP A 161 -10.44 -1.63 14.38
N PRO A 162 -11.39 -2.58 14.27
CA PRO A 162 -11.49 -3.84 15.01
C PRO A 162 -10.56 -4.92 14.42
N PRO A 163 -10.07 -5.89 15.21
CA PRO A 163 -9.21 -6.98 14.71
C PRO A 163 -9.99 -8.11 14.01
N ARG A 164 -11.33 -8.11 14.11
CA ARG A 164 -12.23 -9.06 13.45
C ARG A 164 -13.37 -8.33 12.77
N LEU A 165 -13.71 -8.77 11.57
CA LEU A 165 -14.74 -8.17 10.73
C LEU A 165 -15.65 -9.27 10.16
N ALA A 166 -16.95 -9.17 10.39
CA ALA A 166 -17.94 -9.88 9.60
C ALA A 166 -18.29 -9.03 8.38
N LEU A 167 -18.15 -9.61 7.18
CA LEU A 167 -18.35 -8.93 5.91
C LEU A 167 -19.33 -9.72 5.04
N ALA A 168 -20.43 -9.08 4.65
CA ALA A 168 -21.31 -9.59 3.60
C ALA A 168 -20.60 -9.58 2.23
N PRO A 169 -21.06 -10.37 1.25
CA PRO A 169 -20.57 -10.27 -0.13
C PRO A 169 -20.57 -8.83 -0.65
N GLY A 170 -19.44 -8.36 -1.19
CA GLY A 170 -19.27 -6.98 -1.69
C GLY A 170 -19.06 -5.91 -0.61
N GLU A 171 -19.13 -6.26 0.67
CA GLU A 171 -18.94 -5.31 1.77
C GLU A 171 -17.45 -4.97 1.95
N THR A 172 -17.15 -3.67 2.09
CA THR A 172 -15.83 -3.17 2.49
C THR A 172 -15.92 -2.55 3.87
N ARG A 173 -15.02 -2.92 4.79
CA ARG A 173 -14.85 -2.24 6.08
C ARG A 173 -13.41 -1.81 6.29
N ALA A 174 -13.24 -0.68 6.94
CA ALA A 174 -11.94 -0.20 7.38
C ALA A 174 -11.56 -0.83 8.73
N VAL A 175 -10.28 -1.11 8.88
CA VAL A 175 -9.62 -1.41 10.16
C VAL A 175 -8.62 -0.29 10.39
N LEU A 176 -8.77 0.41 11.49
CA LEU A 176 -7.82 1.44 11.90
C LEU A 176 -6.55 0.76 12.42
N VAL A 177 -5.42 1.07 11.79
CA VAL A 177 -4.10 0.62 12.24
C VAL A 177 -3.46 1.76 13.01
N ARG A 178 -3.23 1.56 14.31
CA ARG A 178 -2.57 2.52 15.19
C ARG A 178 -1.19 2.00 15.58
N LEU A 179 -0.16 2.69 15.12
CA LEU A 179 1.23 2.45 15.50
C LEU A 179 1.57 3.32 16.70
N LYS A 180 2.04 2.70 17.78
CA LYS A 180 2.65 3.41 18.89
C LYS A 180 4.15 3.12 18.89
N PRO A 181 5.01 4.07 18.46
CA PRO A 181 6.44 3.86 18.53
C PRO A 181 6.89 3.67 19.99
N GLU A 182 7.70 2.65 20.24
CA GLU A 182 8.33 2.39 21.53
C GLU A 182 9.81 2.74 21.44
N GLY A 183 10.29 3.64 22.30
CA GLY A 183 11.67 4.14 22.30
C GLY A 183 11.91 5.35 21.38
N GLU A 184 13.18 5.77 21.29
CA GLU A 184 13.61 6.85 20.41
C GLU A 184 13.75 6.34 18.97
N VAL A 185 12.98 6.91 18.05
CA VAL A 185 13.02 6.59 16.62
C VAL A 185 13.89 7.62 15.90
N SER A 186 14.86 7.18 15.11
CA SER A 186 15.70 8.08 14.31
C SER A 186 14.98 8.60 13.07
N GLU A 187 15.31 9.81 12.63
CA GLU A 187 14.78 10.39 11.39
C GLU A 187 15.14 9.52 10.16
N GLY A 188 14.16 9.25 9.29
CA GLY A 188 14.30 8.39 8.13
C GLY A 188 14.20 6.89 8.42
N TYR A 189 13.91 6.48 9.66
CA TYR A 189 13.68 5.07 10.01
C TYR A 189 12.52 4.48 9.20
N ARG A 190 12.74 3.33 8.56
CA ARG A 190 11.72 2.64 7.75
C ARG A 190 11.14 1.47 8.52
N PHE A 191 9.92 1.64 9.01
CA PHE A 191 9.20 0.57 9.69
C PHE A 191 8.52 -0.35 8.69
N TYR A 192 8.75 -1.66 8.82
CA TYR A 192 8.08 -2.68 8.02
C TYR A 192 6.96 -3.32 8.83
N LEU A 193 5.73 -3.25 8.30
CA LEU A 193 4.55 -3.87 8.88
C LEU A 193 3.99 -4.91 7.91
N ARG A 194 3.78 -6.14 8.39
CA ARG A 194 3.04 -7.16 7.66
C ARG A 194 1.67 -7.36 8.30
N LEU A 195 0.62 -7.10 7.53
CA LEU A 195 -0.76 -7.39 7.91
C LEU A 195 -1.21 -8.68 7.21
N ARG A 196 -1.88 -9.54 7.95
CA ARG A 196 -2.44 -10.80 7.47
C ARG A 196 -3.93 -10.85 7.78
N ALA A 197 -4.76 -10.90 6.75
CA ALA A 197 -6.19 -11.17 6.83
C ALA A 197 -6.45 -12.64 6.56
N GLN A 198 -6.99 -13.33 7.55
CA GLN A 198 -7.36 -14.73 7.47
C GLN A 198 -8.87 -14.86 7.57
N VAL A 199 -9.48 -15.62 6.65
CA VAL A 199 -10.90 -15.97 6.77
C VAL A 199 -11.03 -17.06 7.85
N VAL A 200 -11.89 -16.82 8.84
CA VAL A 200 -12.11 -17.76 9.95
C VAL A 200 -12.57 -19.10 9.39
N GLY A 201 -11.85 -20.18 9.74
CA GLY A 201 -12.13 -21.53 9.26
C GLY A 201 -11.48 -21.92 7.93
N LYS A 202 -10.68 -21.04 7.30
CA LYS A 202 -9.85 -21.35 6.12
C LYS A 202 -8.36 -21.15 6.42
N GLU A 203 -7.50 -21.98 5.83
CA GLU A 203 -6.03 -21.84 5.99
C GLU A 203 -5.44 -20.70 5.13
N GLU A 204 -6.08 -20.39 4.01
CA GLU A 204 -5.66 -19.31 3.11
C GLU A 204 -5.80 -17.94 3.76
N ALA A 205 -4.74 -17.13 3.65
CA ALA A 205 -4.70 -15.79 4.17
C ALA A 205 -4.14 -14.82 3.13
N LYS A 206 -4.71 -13.62 3.08
CA LYS A 206 -4.20 -12.53 2.26
C LYS A 206 -3.26 -11.67 3.09
N GLU A 207 -2.15 -11.27 2.50
CA GLU A 207 -1.15 -10.46 3.18
C GLU A 207 -0.89 -9.14 2.47
N LEU A 208 -0.54 -8.13 3.26
CA LEU A 208 -0.15 -6.81 2.82
C LEU A 208 1.12 -6.38 3.58
N GLY A 209 2.20 -6.12 2.84
CA GLY A 209 3.43 -5.56 3.39
C GLY A 209 3.47 -4.05 3.18
N LEU A 210 3.74 -3.31 4.26
CA LEU A 210 3.79 -1.85 4.27
C LEU A 210 5.16 -1.38 4.75
N ILE A 211 5.73 -0.38 4.08
CA ILE A 211 6.94 0.32 4.50
C ILE A 211 6.55 1.75 4.87
N ILE A 212 6.73 2.10 6.13
CA ILE A 212 6.32 3.38 6.69
C ILE A 212 7.58 4.12 7.16
N PRO A 213 8.07 5.11 6.41
CA PRO A 213 9.17 5.95 6.86
C PRO A 213 8.71 6.94 7.93
N PHE A 214 9.52 7.11 8.96
CA PHE A 214 9.32 8.07 10.04
C PHE A 214 10.15 9.33 9.77
N PHE A 215 9.49 10.47 9.74
CA PHE A 215 10.12 11.77 9.53
C PHE A 215 9.62 12.80 10.53
N SER A 216 10.38 13.86 10.74
CA SER A 216 9.86 15.02 11.46
C SER A 216 8.74 15.68 10.62
N PRO A 217 7.71 16.28 11.24
CA PRO A 217 6.64 16.98 10.52
C PRO A 217 7.15 18.04 9.52
N GLY A 218 8.30 18.67 9.81
CA GLY A 218 8.95 19.61 8.90
C GLY A 218 9.53 18.98 7.63
N TYR A 219 9.94 17.71 7.66
CA TYR A 219 10.53 17.01 6.52
C TYR A 219 9.48 16.67 5.44
N GLN A 220 8.21 16.49 5.84
CA GLN A 220 7.10 16.27 4.89
C GLN A 220 6.84 17.51 4.02
N ALA A 221 7.25 18.70 4.46
CA ALA A 221 7.15 19.95 3.70
C ALA A 221 8.25 20.12 2.63
N LEU A 222 9.26 19.23 2.59
CA LEU A 222 10.36 19.33 1.61
C LEU A 222 9.88 19.06 0.17
N GLY A 223 8.84 18.24 -0.02
CA GLY A 223 8.20 17.98 -1.33
C GLY A 223 9.12 17.28 -2.35
N ARG A 224 8.65 16.20 -2.98
CA ARG A 224 9.41 15.59 -4.09
C ARG A 224 9.31 16.46 -5.35
N GLY A 225 10.46 16.88 -5.90
CA GLY A 225 10.56 17.45 -7.25
C GLY A 225 10.74 18.97 -7.34
N LYS A 226 11.16 19.65 -6.27
CA LYS A 226 11.62 21.04 -6.29
C LYS A 226 13.06 21.11 -5.79
N ASP A 227 13.77 22.18 -6.16
CA ASP A 227 15.17 22.51 -5.82
C ASP A 227 15.67 21.92 -4.47
N PRO A 228 16.95 21.52 -4.35
CA PRO A 228 17.50 20.98 -3.11
C PRO A 228 17.17 21.88 -1.91
N ARG A 229 16.61 21.29 -0.85
CA ARG A 229 16.11 22.04 0.32
C ARG A 229 16.65 21.47 1.61
N LEU A 230 16.85 22.37 2.57
CA LEU A 230 17.24 22.04 3.93
C LEU A 230 16.11 22.36 4.91
N LEU A 231 16.01 21.53 5.92
CA LEU A 231 15.14 21.65 7.08
C LEU A 231 16.02 21.93 8.31
N LEU A 232 15.89 23.11 8.87
CA LEU A 232 16.39 23.43 10.20
C LEU A 232 15.33 23.03 11.24
N SER A 233 15.74 22.23 12.23
CA SER A 233 14.95 21.92 13.42
C SER A 233 15.59 22.55 14.66
N LEU A 234 14.79 23.22 15.47
CA LEU A 234 15.23 23.83 16.72
C LEU A 234 14.26 23.41 17.83
N ALA A 235 14.66 22.40 18.60
CA ALA A 235 13.88 21.92 19.74
C ALA A 235 14.27 22.71 21.00
N PHE A 236 13.30 23.43 21.55
CA PHE A 236 13.40 24.15 22.80
C PHE A 236 12.70 23.36 23.91
N SER A 237 13.34 23.24 25.07
CA SER A 237 12.66 22.87 26.30
C SER A 237 13.16 23.72 27.47
N GLY A 238 12.23 24.35 28.17
CA GLY A 238 12.52 25.18 29.34
C GLY A 238 11.69 24.70 30.52
N GLY A 239 12.22 24.80 31.72
CA GLY A 239 11.44 24.54 32.92
C GLY A 239 11.98 25.27 34.13
N VAL A 240 11.06 25.64 35.01
CA VAL A 240 11.36 26.22 36.32
C VAL A 240 10.79 25.28 37.36
N GLY A 241 11.57 24.99 38.39
CA GLY A 241 11.15 24.15 39.49
C GLY A 241 11.59 24.71 40.83
N TYR A 242 10.88 24.31 41.87
CA TYR A 242 11.22 24.58 43.25
C TYR A 242 11.24 23.26 44.00
N ALA A 243 12.30 23.03 44.79
CA ALA A 243 12.36 21.90 45.72
C ALA A 243 12.68 22.39 47.13
N THR A 244 11.94 21.93 48.14
CA THR A 244 12.17 22.30 49.54
C THR A 244 13.58 21.86 49.97
N GLY A 245 14.38 22.80 50.48
CA GLY A 245 15.79 22.58 50.86
C GLY A 245 16.80 22.80 49.72
N GLN A 246 16.41 22.73 48.44
CA GLN A 246 17.26 23.04 47.29
C GLN A 246 16.94 24.39 46.62
N GLY A 247 15.78 24.98 46.91
CA GLY A 247 15.37 26.28 46.40
C GLY A 247 14.85 26.24 44.96
N PHE A 248 14.89 27.38 44.28
CA PHE A 248 14.48 27.51 42.89
C PHE A 248 15.60 27.09 41.93
N GLY A 249 15.22 26.32 40.90
CA GLY A 249 16.07 26.00 39.77
C GLY A 249 15.35 26.29 38.45
N TYR A 250 16.11 26.61 37.41
CA TYR A 250 15.60 26.65 36.05
C TYR A 250 16.55 25.87 35.14
N SER A 251 16.00 25.35 34.05
CA SER A 251 16.76 24.72 32.98
C SER A 251 16.19 25.18 31.66
N VAL A 252 17.05 25.55 30.73
CA VAL A 252 16.67 25.80 29.34
C VAL A 252 17.62 25.00 28.47
N ARG A 253 17.04 24.25 27.54
CA ARG A 253 17.72 23.37 26.59
C ARG A 253 17.30 23.75 25.18
N LEU A 254 18.29 23.89 24.30
CA LEU A 254 18.10 24.12 22.87
C LEU A 254 18.86 23.05 22.08
N THR A 255 18.16 22.28 21.27
CA THR A 255 18.75 21.22 20.44
C THR A 255 18.59 21.57 18.96
N PRO A 256 19.66 22.06 18.30
CA PRO A 256 19.64 22.29 16.86
C PRO A 256 19.84 21.01 16.05
N GLY A 257 19.17 20.94 14.92
CA GLY A 257 19.36 19.91 13.90
C GLY A 257 19.17 20.48 12.51
N LEU A 258 19.83 19.88 11.52
CA LEU A 258 19.69 20.23 10.11
C LEU A 258 19.54 18.94 9.31
N SER A 259 18.61 18.86 8.37
CA SER A 259 18.50 17.70 7.47
C SER A 259 17.95 18.09 6.11
N GLY A 260 18.23 17.31 5.07
CA GLY A 260 17.69 17.56 3.73
C GLY A 260 18.69 17.30 2.62
N ASP A 261 18.44 17.92 1.47
CA ASP A 261 19.22 17.75 0.25
C ASP A 261 20.24 18.87 0.12
N PHE A 262 21.52 18.54 0.21
CA PHE A 262 22.61 19.49 -0.03
C PHE A 262 22.78 19.74 -1.54
N SER A 263 22.44 18.76 -2.38
CA SER A 263 22.41 18.83 -3.84
C SER A 263 21.50 17.73 -4.41
N ASP A 264 21.37 17.63 -5.74
CA ASP A 264 20.62 16.52 -6.38
C ASP A 264 21.36 15.15 -6.28
N PHE A 265 22.59 15.17 -5.76
CA PHE A 265 23.46 14.00 -5.61
C PHE A 265 23.72 13.62 -4.16
N VAL A 266 23.59 14.57 -3.22
CA VAL A 266 23.98 14.39 -1.82
C VAL A 266 22.90 14.92 -0.90
N SER A 267 22.44 14.07 0.01
CA SER A 267 21.61 14.45 1.15
C SER A 267 22.40 14.26 2.45
N GLY A 268 21.93 14.87 3.53
CA GLY A 268 22.60 14.73 4.81
C GLY A 268 21.78 15.20 5.99
N SER A 269 22.36 14.98 7.17
CA SER A 269 21.82 15.44 8.44
C SER A 269 22.93 15.81 9.41
N LEU A 270 22.67 16.83 10.23
CA LEU A 270 23.46 17.24 11.37
C LEU A 270 22.59 17.07 12.61
N SER A 271 23.01 16.20 13.53
CA SER A 271 22.42 16.05 14.86
C SER A 271 23.37 16.58 15.92
N THR A 272 22.82 17.16 16.99
CA THR A 272 23.60 17.72 18.10
C THR A 272 22.94 17.40 19.44
N ASP A 273 23.73 17.46 20.51
CA ASP A 273 23.20 17.46 21.88
C ASP A 273 22.56 18.81 22.24
N SER A 274 21.72 18.81 23.27
CA SER A 274 21.09 20.03 23.77
C SER A 274 22.10 20.99 24.39
N LEU A 275 22.06 22.25 23.97
CA LEU A 275 22.72 23.38 24.60
C LEU A 275 21.97 23.76 25.89
N GLN A 276 22.62 23.64 27.04
CA GLN A 276 22.02 23.93 28.35
C GLN A 276 22.38 25.34 28.85
N PHE A 277 21.41 26.08 29.38
CA PHE A 277 21.60 27.41 29.97
C PHE A 277 21.40 27.39 31.51
N PRO A 278 22.15 28.23 32.26
CA PRO A 278 23.10 29.26 31.81
C PRO A 278 24.46 28.68 31.39
N GLY A 279 25.04 29.21 30.31
CA GLY A 279 26.32 28.78 29.73
C GLY A 279 26.19 28.35 28.26
N LEU A 280 26.29 29.31 27.33
CA LEU A 280 26.37 29.03 25.88
C LEU A 280 27.74 28.41 25.54
N ALA A 281 27.91 27.12 25.82
CA ALA A 281 28.98 26.32 25.25
C ALA A 281 28.54 25.74 23.90
N ALA A 282 29.48 25.35 23.05
CA ALA A 282 29.17 24.52 21.88
C ALA A 282 28.54 23.18 22.33
N PRO A 283 27.75 22.50 21.47
CA PRO A 283 27.17 21.20 21.81
C PRO A 283 28.26 20.23 22.26
N ALA A 284 27.98 19.44 23.31
CA ALA A 284 28.94 18.43 23.79
C ALA A 284 29.20 17.34 22.74
N SER A 285 28.24 17.11 21.85
CA SER A 285 28.43 16.28 20.67
C SER A 285 27.70 16.84 19.45
N ALA A 286 28.26 16.53 18.27
CA ALA A 286 27.61 16.77 17.00
C ALA A 286 28.00 15.66 16.01
N THR A 287 27.06 15.23 15.18
CA THR A 287 27.31 14.24 14.12
C THR A 287 26.71 14.71 12.81
N LEU A 288 27.56 14.87 11.80
CA LEU A 288 27.20 15.09 10.41
C LEU A 288 27.20 13.74 9.67
N THR A 289 26.09 13.42 9.02
CA THR A 289 25.96 12.28 8.11
C THR A 289 25.65 12.80 6.72
N LEU A 290 26.38 12.31 5.72
CA LEU A 290 26.21 12.61 4.31
C LEU A 290 25.99 11.31 3.54
N LYS A 291 25.12 11.36 2.54
CA LYS A 291 24.75 10.20 1.74
C LYS A 291 24.60 10.59 0.29
N GLY A 292 25.24 9.84 -0.59
CA GLY A 292 25.08 9.95 -2.03
C GLY A 292 24.82 8.59 -2.67
N GLU A 293 24.90 8.56 -4.01
CA GLU A 293 24.73 7.32 -4.75
C GLU A 293 25.89 6.35 -4.49
N GLY A 294 25.59 5.24 -3.83
CA GLY A 294 26.57 4.19 -3.56
C GLY A 294 27.58 4.51 -2.44
N TRP A 295 27.46 5.65 -1.75
CA TRP A 295 28.34 5.98 -0.62
C TRP A 295 27.62 6.70 0.53
N GLU A 296 28.23 6.63 1.70
CA GLU A 296 27.79 7.25 2.95
C GLU A 296 29.02 7.68 3.74
N ALA A 297 29.00 8.87 4.32
CA ALA A 297 30.06 9.38 5.18
C ALA A 297 29.46 9.94 6.47
N ARG A 298 30.17 9.78 7.58
CA ARG A 298 29.80 10.30 8.88
C ARG A 298 31.02 10.89 9.56
N ALA A 299 30.85 12.04 10.19
CA ALA A 299 31.87 12.68 11.00
C ALA A 299 31.21 13.31 12.22
N GLY A 300 31.85 13.21 13.37
CA GLY A 300 31.29 13.77 14.59
C GLY A 300 32.29 13.84 15.72
N TYR A 301 31.87 14.47 16.80
CA TYR A 301 32.59 14.49 18.05
C TYR A 301 31.64 14.26 19.21
N SER A 302 32.16 13.77 20.34
CA SER A 302 31.47 13.64 21.61
C SER A 302 32.46 13.88 22.75
N GLY A 303 32.29 14.99 23.46
CA GLY A 303 33.27 15.51 24.40
C GLY A 303 34.60 15.79 23.72
N SER A 304 35.62 14.97 24.03
CA SER A 304 36.95 15.03 23.43
C SER A 304 37.24 13.93 22.40
N ALA A 305 36.26 13.04 22.17
CA ALA A 305 36.36 11.99 21.18
C ALA A 305 35.85 12.48 19.82
N TYR A 306 36.55 12.11 18.76
CA TYR A 306 36.22 12.39 17.37
C TYR A 306 36.08 11.08 16.63
N LEU A 307 35.12 11.05 15.72
CA LEU A 307 34.86 9.91 14.88
C LEU A 307 34.67 10.38 13.44
N ALA A 308 35.29 9.67 12.51
CA ALA A 308 35.05 9.84 11.09
C ALA A 308 34.96 8.47 10.44
N GLY A 309 34.00 8.25 9.57
CA GLY A 309 33.90 7.01 8.84
C GLY A 309 33.12 7.18 7.56
N GLY A 310 33.26 6.23 6.66
CA GLY A 310 32.51 6.20 5.43
C GLY A 310 32.42 4.79 4.89
N SER A 311 31.44 4.58 4.03
CA SER A 311 31.31 3.37 3.25
C SER A 311 30.97 3.71 1.82
N PHE A 312 31.50 2.94 0.87
CA PHE A 312 31.27 3.16 -0.55
C PHE A 312 31.22 1.82 -1.28
N ARG A 313 30.45 1.78 -2.36
CA ARG A 313 30.29 0.59 -3.20
C ARG A 313 31.33 0.62 -4.32
N VAL A 314 32.04 -0.49 -4.49
CA VAL A 314 32.95 -0.74 -5.62
C VAL A 314 32.58 -2.09 -6.23
N GLY A 315 31.95 -2.07 -7.40
CA GLY A 315 31.38 -3.28 -8.00
C GLY A 315 30.34 -3.94 -7.08
N THR A 316 30.53 -5.22 -6.78
CA THR A 316 29.69 -5.98 -5.84
C THR A 316 30.13 -5.83 -4.38
N PHE A 317 31.21 -5.12 -4.08
CA PHE A 317 31.69 -4.96 -2.71
C PHE A 317 31.24 -3.64 -2.09
N ARG A 318 30.90 -3.68 -0.80
CA ARG A 318 30.79 -2.49 0.05
C ARG A 318 32.05 -2.40 0.90
N LEU A 319 32.82 -1.35 0.68
CA LEU A 319 34.02 -1.03 1.45
C LEU A 319 33.65 -0.06 2.57
N GLY A 320 34.23 -0.24 3.75
CA GLY A 320 34.04 0.63 4.91
C GLY A 320 35.39 1.07 5.47
N LEU A 321 35.46 2.32 5.90
CA LEU A 321 36.60 2.89 6.61
C LEU A 321 36.07 3.67 7.81
N GLU A 322 36.69 3.47 8.97
CA GLU A 322 36.32 4.15 10.20
C GLU A 322 37.57 4.54 10.97
N GLY A 323 37.58 5.73 11.54
CA GLY A 323 38.62 6.29 12.37
C GLY A 323 37.99 6.87 13.62
N GLN A 324 38.62 6.59 14.75
CA GLN A 324 38.24 7.12 16.05
C GLN A 324 39.46 7.69 16.76
N TYR A 325 39.29 8.80 17.45
CA TYR A 325 40.35 9.45 18.20
C TYR A 325 39.76 10.02 19.49
N ALA A 326 40.40 9.79 20.63
CA ALA A 326 40.12 10.45 21.89
C ALA A 326 41.45 10.71 22.62
N PRO A 327 41.49 11.52 23.69
CA PRO A 327 42.71 11.69 24.46
C PRO A 327 43.25 10.31 24.87
N GLN A 328 44.52 10.06 24.55
CA GLN A 328 45.23 8.80 24.82
C GLN A 328 44.80 7.59 23.98
N THR A 329 43.75 7.66 23.15
CA THR A 329 43.34 6.51 22.34
C THR A 329 43.06 6.87 20.89
N ALA A 330 43.46 6.00 19.96
CA ALA A 330 43.13 6.15 18.55
C ALA A 330 42.79 4.79 17.96
N GLY A 331 42.03 4.74 16.89
CA GLY A 331 41.79 3.50 16.18
C GLY A 331 41.36 3.74 14.76
N ALA A 332 41.60 2.74 13.92
CA ALA A 332 41.13 2.71 12.55
C ALA A 332 40.61 1.32 12.23
N ALA A 333 39.57 1.24 11.41
CA ALA A 333 39.02 0.01 10.90
C ALA A 333 38.76 0.11 9.41
N LEU A 334 38.94 -1.01 8.73
CA LEU A 334 38.64 -1.24 7.33
C LEU A 334 37.74 -2.46 7.23
N SER A 335 36.77 -2.42 6.34
CA SER A 335 35.93 -3.58 6.04
C SER A 335 35.65 -3.69 4.55
N ALA A 336 35.44 -4.92 4.09
CA ALA A 336 34.96 -5.20 2.74
C ALA A 336 33.94 -6.34 2.83
N VAL A 337 32.74 -6.09 2.34
CA VAL A 337 31.63 -7.06 2.37
C VAL A 337 31.11 -7.24 0.96
N SER A 338 31.11 -8.49 0.47
CA SER A 338 30.48 -8.82 -0.80
C SER A 338 28.96 -8.70 -0.69
N GLN A 339 28.35 -8.08 -1.70
CA GLN A 339 26.91 -7.97 -1.89
C GLN A 339 26.40 -8.96 -2.94
N ASP A 340 27.29 -9.79 -3.51
CA ASP A 340 26.93 -10.84 -4.46
C ASP A 340 26.40 -12.08 -3.72
N PRO A 341 25.15 -12.52 -3.95
CA PRO A 341 24.62 -13.74 -3.34
C PRO A 341 25.41 -15.02 -3.65
N ALA A 342 26.17 -15.05 -4.76
CA ALA A 342 27.02 -16.19 -5.12
C ALA A 342 28.36 -16.20 -4.35
N LEU A 343 28.75 -15.08 -3.74
CA LEU A 343 30.01 -14.92 -3.02
C LEU A 343 29.75 -14.27 -1.65
N ASP A 344 29.40 -15.06 -0.64
CA ASP A 344 29.27 -14.58 0.73
C ASP A 344 30.66 -14.51 1.40
N PHE A 345 31.29 -13.33 1.27
CA PHE A 345 32.65 -13.07 1.70
C PHE A 345 32.77 -11.74 2.45
N GLN A 346 33.50 -11.75 3.56
CA GLN A 346 33.69 -10.58 4.42
C GLN A 346 35.15 -10.49 4.90
N LEU A 347 35.67 -9.27 4.88
CA LEU A 347 36.98 -8.91 5.41
C LEU A 347 36.82 -7.79 6.42
N GLY A 348 37.60 -7.86 7.50
CA GLY A 348 37.73 -6.80 8.48
C GLY A 348 39.18 -6.64 8.88
N ALA A 349 39.64 -5.41 9.04
CA ALA A 349 40.90 -5.09 9.69
C ALA A 349 40.64 -3.96 10.68
N ARG A 350 41.24 -4.01 11.86
CA ARG A 350 41.15 -2.95 12.85
C ARG A 350 42.49 -2.79 13.55
N THR A 351 42.79 -1.56 13.94
CA THR A 351 43.92 -1.22 14.78
C THR A 351 43.45 -0.25 15.85
N ALA A 352 43.94 -0.42 17.07
CA ALA A 352 43.67 0.43 18.20
C ALA A 352 44.99 0.76 18.90
N PHE A 353 45.14 2.00 19.30
CA PHE A 353 46.32 2.57 19.93
C PHE A 353 45.92 3.15 21.28
N GLN A 354 46.73 2.88 22.28
CA GLN A 354 46.74 3.45 23.62
C GLN A 354 48.20 3.81 23.97
N PRO A 355 48.50 4.60 25.02
CA PRO A 355 49.85 5.16 25.22
C PRO A 355 50.94 4.11 25.36
N THR A 356 50.60 2.90 25.82
CA THR A 356 51.53 1.79 26.05
C THR A 356 51.17 0.52 25.30
N LEU A 357 50.09 0.53 24.51
CA LEU A 357 49.49 -0.68 23.96
C LEU A 357 48.94 -0.42 22.56
N ARG A 358 49.35 -1.23 21.58
CA ARG A 358 48.69 -1.31 20.28
C ARG A 358 48.04 -2.67 20.11
N GLN A 359 46.81 -2.69 19.62
CA GLN A 359 46.07 -3.90 19.29
C GLN A 359 45.66 -3.88 17.82
N ASP A 360 46.03 -4.92 17.08
CA ASP A 360 45.63 -5.12 15.69
C ASP A 360 44.72 -6.35 15.61
N ALA A 361 43.72 -6.33 14.74
CA ALA A 361 42.97 -7.52 14.40
C ALA A 361 42.60 -7.55 12.93
N PHE A 362 42.59 -8.73 12.35
CA PHE A 362 42.23 -9.01 10.97
C PHE A 362 41.30 -10.21 10.95
N SER A 363 40.21 -10.14 10.20
CA SER A 363 39.23 -11.20 10.08
C SER A 363 38.87 -11.45 8.62
N VAL A 364 38.75 -12.72 8.29
CA VAL A 364 38.23 -13.22 7.00
C VAL A 364 37.10 -14.15 7.30
N ARG A 365 35.98 -14.02 6.60
CA ARG A 365 34.83 -14.92 6.66
C ARG A 365 34.39 -15.26 5.25
N TYR A 366 34.09 -16.54 5.03
CA TYR A 366 33.58 -17.04 3.77
C TYR A 366 32.49 -18.07 4.03
N ARG A 367 31.38 -18.00 3.29
CA ARG A 367 30.32 -19.00 3.33
C ARG A 367 30.06 -19.54 1.94
N LEU A 368 29.94 -20.86 1.87
CA LEU A 368 29.76 -21.62 0.64
C LEU A 368 28.53 -22.53 0.79
N PRO A 369 27.43 -22.28 0.07
CA PRO A 369 26.35 -23.25 -0.05
C PRO A 369 26.84 -24.48 -0.82
N LEU A 370 26.51 -25.67 -0.31
CA LEU A 370 26.84 -26.96 -0.88
C LEU A 370 25.54 -27.69 -1.28
N GLU A 371 25.66 -28.76 -2.07
CA GLU A 371 24.52 -29.61 -2.41
C GLU A 371 23.90 -30.29 -1.18
N GLY A 372 22.62 -30.68 -1.27
CA GLY A 372 21.94 -31.44 -0.21
C GLY A 372 21.57 -30.65 1.05
N GLY A 373 21.43 -29.31 0.95
CA GLY A 373 21.04 -28.45 2.08
C GLY A 373 22.18 -28.20 3.08
N LEU A 374 23.43 -28.36 2.61
CA LEU A 374 24.63 -28.11 3.38
C LEU A 374 25.13 -26.66 3.18
N LEU A 375 25.63 -26.04 4.23
CA LEU A 375 26.26 -24.72 4.20
C LEU A 375 27.55 -24.76 5.00
N LEU A 376 28.69 -24.54 4.32
CA LEU A 376 30.01 -24.45 4.93
C LEU A 376 30.35 -22.99 5.21
N GLY A 377 30.74 -22.68 6.44
CA GLY A 377 31.32 -21.40 6.84
C GLY A 377 32.76 -21.62 7.27
N LEU A 378 33.66 -20.75 6.81
CA LEU A 378 35.07 -20.73 7.17
C LEU A 378 35.41 -19.33 7.68
N GLY A 379 36.23 -19.26 8.72
CA GLY A 379 36.73 -18.01 9.25
C GLY A 379 38.16 -18.11 9.71
N LEU A 380 38.90 -17.04 9.49
CA LEU A 380 40.25 -16.83 10.00
C LEU A 380 40.28 -15.50 10.75
N ASP A 381 40.85 -15.50 11.94
CA ASP A 381 41.10 -14.29 12.72
C ASP A 381 42.58 -14.23 13.08
N ALA A 382 43.22 -13.10 12.85
CA ALA A 382 44.54 -12.80 13.37
C ALA A 382 44.42 -11.62 14.32
N ALA A 383 44.95 -11.74 15.53
CA ALA A 383 45.01 -10.65 16.50
C ALA A 383 46.45 -10.42 16.94
N GLY A 384 46.86 -9.17 16.99
CA GLY A 384 48.20 -8.73 17.35
C GLY A 384 48.17 -7.76 18.52
N VAL A 385 49.14 -7.88 19.43
CA VAL A 385 49.33 -6.93 20.53
C VAL A 385 50.80 -6.49 20.56
N ALA A 386 51.05 -5.18 20.54
CA ALA A 386 52.37 -4.58 20.70
C ALA A 386 52.47 -3.88 22.07
N LEU A 387 53.36 -4.38 22.93
CA LEU A 387 53.73 -3.82 24.24
C LEU A 387 55.24 -3.49 24.25
N GLU A 388 56.10 -4.47 24.57
CA GLU A 388 57.57 -4.42 24.42
C GLU A 388 58.07 -5.17 23.15
N GLY A 389 57.17 -5.92 22.52
CA GLY A 389 57.34 -6.66 21.25
C GLY A 389 55.97 -7.00 20.66
N TYR A 390 55.92 -7.48 19.41
CA TYR A 390 54.65 -7.80 18.74
C TYR A 390 54.28 -9.27 18.91
N GLN A 391 53.20 -9.56 19.66
CA GLN A 391 52.66 -10.90 19.83
C GLN A 391 51.46 -11.09 18.90
N ALA A 392 51.52 -12.08 18.03
CA ALA A 392 50.44 -12.43 17.11
C ALA A 392 49.79 -13.75 17.50
N THR A 393 48.46 -13.80 17.43
CA THR A 393 47.65 -15.00 17.60
C THR A 393 46.82 -15.22 16.35
N LEU A 394 46.72 -16.47 15.90
CA LEU A 394 45.93 -16.86 14.75
C LEU A 394 44.88 -17.85 15.20
N ALA A 395 43.61 -17.48 15.00
CA ALA A 395 42.46 -18.29 15.29
C ALA A 395 41.77 -18.74 14.00
N LEU A 396 41.22 -19.94 14.02
CA LEU A 396 40.47 -20.54 12.93
C LEU A 396 39.06 -20.83 13.42
N SER A 397 38.09 -20.70 12.52
CA SER A 397 36.72 -21.13 12.76
C SER A 397 36.14 -21.83 11.53
N GLN A 398 35.29 -22.82 11.77
CA GLN A 398 34.56 -23.57 10.77
C GLN A 398 33.15 -23.83 11.28
N SER A 399 32.16 -23.76 10.41
CA SER A 399 30.80 -24.22 10.68
C SER A 399 30.29 -25.05 9.52
N LEU A 400 29.69 -26.19 9.78
CA LEU A 400 28.98 -26.99 8.78
C LEU A 400 27.53 -27.13 9.22
N THR A 401 26.63 -26.51 8.48
CA THR A 401 25.19 -26.59 8.72
C THR A 401 24.57 -27.58 7.74
N TRP A 402 23.80 -28.54 8.24
CA TRP A 402 22.99 -29.45 7.45
C TRP A 402 21.51 -29.27 7.83
N GLN A 403 20.68 -28.94 6.84
CA GLN A 403 19.25 -28.75 7.05
C GLN A 403 18.43 -29.60 6.07
N THR A 404 17.54 -30.43 6.60
CA THR A 404 16.53 -31.19 5.85
C THR A 404 15.13 -30.67 6.21
N GLN A 405 14.05 -31.29 5.73
CA GLN A 405 12.69 -30.92 6.15
C GLN A 405 12.41 -31.27 7.62
N GLU A 406 13.07 -32.30 8.15
CA GLU A 406 12.79 -32.86 9.49
C GLU A 406 13.87 -32.55 10.52
N LEU A 407 15.12 -32.31 10.09
CA LEU A 407 16.29 -32.18 10.97
C LEU A 407 17.10 -30.93 10.63
N SER A 408 17.69 -30.31 11.65
CA SER A 408 18.76 -29.32 11.49
C SER A 408 19.93 -29.72 12.37
N LEU A 409 21.13 -29.72 11.82
CA LEU A 409 22.38 -30.01 12.53
C LEU A 409 23.43 -28.96 12.16
N VAL A 410 24.17 -28.46 13.13
CA VAL A 410 25.25 -27.49 12.97
C VAL A 410 26.44 -28.00 13.74
N GLN A 411 27.50 -28.34 13.02
CA GLN A 411 28.81 -28.59 13.59
C GLN A 411 29.60 -27.29 13.56
N THR A 412 30.35 -27.01 14.62
CA THR A 412 31.24 -25.85 14.70
C THR A 412 32.60 -26.27 15.25
N TYR A 413 33.63 -25.58 14.77
CA TYR A 413 34.96 -25.59 15.32
C TYR A 413 35.44 -24.15 15.44
N SER A 414 36.06 -23.81 16.56
CA SER A 414 36.82 -22.57 16.72
C SER A 414 38.05 -22.83 17.58
N GLY A 415 39.16 -22.14 17.34
CA GLY A 415 40.35 -22.35 18.16
C GLY A 415 41.53 -21.49 17.77
N VAL A 416 42.52 -21.43 18.65
CA VAL A 416 43.85 -20.84 18.45
C VAL A 416 44.86 -22.00 18.45
N PRO A 417 45.12 -22.65 17.30
CA PRO A 417 45.84 -23.92 17.26
C PRO A 417 47.25 -23.85 17.85
N LEU A 418 47.95 -22.73 17.64
CA LEU A 418 49.31 -22.52 18.16
C LEU A 418 49.35 -22.38 19.69
N ALA A 419 48.23 -22.00 20.31
CA ALA A 419 48.08 -21.96 21.77
C ALA A 419 47.47 -23.26 22.34
N GLY A 420 47.21 -24.27 21.49
CA GLY A 420 46.57 -25.52 21.88
C GLY A 420 45.11 -25.36 22.33
N LEU A 421 44.47 -24.22 22.02
CA LEU A 421 43.09 -23.92 22.39
C LEU A 421 42.16 -24.32 21.25
N HIS A 422 41.24 -25.24 21.51
CA HIS A 422 40.28 -25.72 20.53
C HIS A 422 38.90 -25.81 21.14
N THR A 423 37.85 -25.58 20.37
CA THR A 423 36.47 -25.69 20.80
C THR A 423 35.67 -26.34 19.68
N PHE A 424 35.00 -27.44 20.00
CA PHE A 424 34.16 -28.20 19.09
C PHE A 424 32.72 -28.10 19.57
N GLY A 425 31.80 -27.73 18.69
CA GLY A 425 30.39 -27.66 18.99
C GLY A 425 29.57 -28.52 18.04
N LEU A 426 28.51 -29.13 18.55
CA LEU A 426 27.48 -29.80 17.77
C LEU A 426 26.12 -29.40 18.31
N VAL A 427 25.30 -28.77 17.50
CA VAL A 427 23.94 -28.35 17.88
C VAL A 427 22.98 -28.89 16.84
N GLY A 428 21.91 -29.54 17.26
CA GLY A 428 20.93 -30.03 16.30
C GLY A 428 19.65 -30.50 16.93
N GLY A 429 18.68 -30.84 16.10
CA GLY A 429 17.36 -31.22 16.55
C GLY A 429 16.35 -31.35 15.44
N THR A 430 15.14 -31.78 15.81
CA THR A 430 14.00 -31.85 14.90
C THR A 430 13.53 -30.45 14.52
N ARG A 431 13.06 -30.28 13.28
CA ARG A 431 12.48 -29.02 12.79
C ARG A 431 11.01 -28.88 13.13
N SER A 432 10.31 -30.01 13.31
CA SER A 432 8.97 -30.06 13.89
C SER A 432 9.06 -30.26 15.40
N LEU A 433 8.18 -29.58 16.12
CA LEU A 433 7.96 -29.77 17.56
C LEU A 433 6.75 -30.69 17.83
N TYR A 434 6.03 -31.09 16.79
CA TYR A 434 4.81 -31.91 16.88
C TYR A 434 5.07 -33.37 16.46
N PRO A 435 4.53 -34.37 17.19
CA PRO A 435 3.96 -34.26 18.54
C PRO A 435 5.04 -34.08 19.63
N LEU A 436 6.28 -34.44 19.30
CA LEU A 436 7.46 -34.31 20.15
C LEU A 436 8.61 -33.71 19.33
N GLY A 437 9.31 -32.73 19.91
CA GLY A 437 10.50 -32.14 19.34
C GLY A 437 11.72 -32.42 20.21
N LEU A 438 12.91 -32.49 19.60
CA LEU A 438 14.15 -32.68 20.33
C LEU A 438 15.18 -31.66 19.86
N ARG A 439 15.92 -31.06 20.80
CA ARG A 439 17.08 -30.22 20.51
C ARG A 439 18.22 -30.54 21.45
N GLY A 440 19.38 -30.83 20.89
CA GLY A 440 20.61 -31.11 21.62
C GLY A 440 21.69 -30.07 21.30
N SER A 441 22.58 -29.88 22.25
CA SER A 441 23.83 -29.12 22.08
C SER A 441 24.96 -29.81 22.84
N LEU A 442 26.12 -29.88 22.20
CA LEU A 442 27.36 -30.36 22.79
C LEU A 442 28.43 -29.31 22.47
N SER A 443 29.24 -28.96 23.45
CA SER A 443 30.39 -28.08 23.28
C SER A 443 31.54 -28.64 24.09
N TYR A 444 32.70 -28.77 23.47
CA TYR A 444 33.89 -29.31 24.10
C TYR A 444 35.09 -28.41 23.79
N ALA A 445 35.63 -27.79 24.83
CA ALA A 445 36.80 -26.94 24.79
C ALA A 445 38.03 -27.70 25.32
N LEU A 446 39.08 -27.76 24.50
CA LEU A 446 40.39 -28.34 24.78
C LEU A 446 41.44 -27.24 24.93
N GLY A 447 42.34 -27.39 25.90
CA GLY A 447 43.41 -26.42 26.17
C GLY A 447 42.98 -25.26 27.09
N GLY A 448 43.94 -24.67 27.80
CA GLY A 448 43.67 -23.67 28.84
C GLY A 448 42.84 -24.25 29.99
N GLU A 449 41.81 -23.53 30.40
CA GLU A 449 40.82 -23.97 31.38
C GLU A 449 39.69 -24.80 30.70
N GLY A 450 40.05 -25.87 29.96
CA GLY A 450 39.10 -26.64 29.13
C GLY A 450 37.77 -27.01 29.80
N GLY A 451 36.74 -27.28 28.99
CA GLY A 451 35.38 -27.47 29.50
C GLY A 451 34.47 -28.25 28.58
N PHE A 452 33.45 -28.88 29.15
CA PHE A 452 32.44 -29.64 28.44
C PHE A 452 31.05 -29.13 28.81
N GLN A 453 30.20 -28.89 27.80
CA GLN A 453 28.81 -28.53 28.01
C GLN A 453 27.93 -29.45 27.16
N ALA A 454 26.94 -30.06 27.79
CA ALA A 454 25.93 -30.86 27.13
C ALA A 454 24.54 -30.37 27.53
N GLY A 455 23.73 -29.99 26.56
CA GLY A 455 22.35 -29.58 26.75
C GLY A 455 21.42 -30.46 25.94
N LEU A 456 20.32 -30.88 26.54
CA LEU A 456 19.24 -31.57 25.86
C LEU A 456 17.91 -30.91 26.24
N THR A 457 17.09 -30.59 25.26
CA THR A 457 15.74 -30.09 25.44
C THR A 457 14.76 -30.96 24.67
N LEU A 458 13.79 -31.52 25.38
CA LEU A 458 12.63 -32.20 24.83
C LEU A 458 11.46 -31.22 24.81
N TYR A 459 10.77 -31.14 23.68
CA TYR A 459 9.53 -30.40 23.51
C TYR A 459 8.39 -31.39 23.34
N GLY A 460 7.23 -31.07 23.90
CA GLY A 460 6.00 -31.83 23.67
C GLY A 460 4.81 -30.90 23.64
N GLN A 461 3.86 -31.21 22.76
CA GLN A 461 2.59 -30.51 22.66
C GLN A 461 1.46 -31.46 23.11
N PRO A 462 1.17 -31.56 24.42
CA PRO A 462 0.18 -32.51 24.93
C PRO A 462 -1.24 -32.20 24.46
N GLU A 463 -1.56 -30.91 24.26
CA GLU A 463 -2.85 -30.43 23.74
C GLU A 463 -2.62 -29.25 22.78
N ALA A 464 -3.62 -28.95 21.94
CA ALA A 464 -3.58 -27.78 21.07
C ALA A 464 -3.49 -26.49 21.91
N GLY A 465 -2.45 -25.67 21.67
CA GLY A 465 -2.23 -24.43 22.43
C GLY A 465 -1.38 -24.58 23.70
N ALA A 466 -0.97 -25.80 24.08
CA ALA A 466 -0.06 -26.04 25.22
C ALA A 466 1.29 -26.61 24.75
N LEU A 467 2.39 -25.98 25.15
CA LEU A 467 3.76 -26.42 24.85
C LEU A 467 4.53 -26.65 26.15
N LEU A 468 4.98 -27.87 26.35
CA LEU A 468 5.86 -28.30 27.43
C LEU A 468 7.29 -28.41 26.90
N SER A 469 8.26 -27.87 27.62
CA SER A 469 9.68 -28.12 27.37
C SER A 469 10.38 -28.60 28.64
N LEU A 470 11.12 -29.69 28.53
CA LEU A 470 12.00 -30.22 29.57
C LEU A 470 13.43 -30.09 29.07
N SER A 471 14.27 -29.39 29.81
CA SER A 471 15.66 -29.17 29.45
C SER A 471 16.58 -29.61 30.58
N GLY A 472 17.75 -30.12 30.22
CA GLY A 472 18.83 -30.41 31.14
C GLY A 472 20.11 -29.85 30.56
N LEU A 473 20.81 -29.04 31.34
CA LEU A 473 22.13 -28.53 31.00
C LEU A 473 23.15 -29.09 31.97
N TYR A 474 24.14 -29.81 31.45
CA TYR A 474 25.36 -30.13 32.15
C TYR A 474 26.47 -29.19 31.67
N ARG A 475 27.20 -28.58 32.59
CA ARG A 475 28.39 -27.78 32.29
C ARG A 475 29.51 -28.19 33.22
N GLN A 476 30.68 -28.44 32.66
CA GLN A 476 31.95 -28.62 33.33
C GLN A 476 32.88 -27.55 32.77
N GLY A 477 33.30 -26.62 33.62
CA GLY A 477 33.94 -25.40 33.22
C GLY A 477 35.35 -25.21 33.77
N ALA A 478 35.85 -24.07 33.35
CA ALA A 478 37.20 -23.57 33.38
C ALA A 478 37.77 -23.33 34.80
N GLN A 479 36.93 -22.81 35.68
CA GLN A 479 37.20 -22.68 37.13
C GLN A 479 37.01 -23.99 37.89
N ARG A 480 37.21 -25.13 37.22
CA ARG A 480 36.93 -26.46 37.77
C ARG A 480 35.57 -26.52 38.47
N GLN A 481 34.53 -26.01 37.83
CA GLN A 481 33.16 -26.10 38.35
C GLN A 481 32.34 -27.01 37.46
N ALA A 482 31.60 -27.94 38.05
CA ALA A 482 30.60 -28.73 37.34
C ALA A 482 29.20 -28.30 37.77
N GLY A 483 28.19 -28.45 36.93
CA GLY A 483 26.83 -28.15 37.32
C GLY A 483 25.79 -28.82 36.44
N LEU A 484 24.68 -29.18 37.06
CA LEU A 484 23.49 -29.70 36.39
C LEU A 484 22.34 -28.72 36.61
N SER A 485 21.67 -28.31 35.54
CA SER A 485 20.55 -27.37 35.59
C SER A 485 19.34 -27.88 34.82
N PRO A 486 18.51 -28.77 35.40
CA PRO A 486 17.22 -29.12 34.82
C PRO A 486 16.24 -27.93 34.88
N ALA A 487 15.46 -27.75 33.83
CA ALA A 487 14.36 -26.80 33.80
C ALA A 487 13.14 -27.36 33.06
N ALA A 488 11.96 -27.05 33.57
CA ALA A 488 10.68 -27.36 32.97
C ALA A 488 9.95 -26.05 32.69
N THR A 489 9.38 -25.91 31.49
CA THR A 489 8.52 -24.78 31.14
C THR A 489 7.25 -25.30 30.49
N LEU A 490 6.11 -24.84 31.00
CA LEU A 490 4.80 -25.06 30.41
C LEU A 490 4.28 -23.71 29.93
N SER A 491 3.98 -23.60 28.65
CA SER A 491 3.29 -22.44 28.07
C SER A 491 1.95 -22.88 27.53
N PHE A 492 0.92 -22.06 27.71
CA PHE A 492 -0.44 -22.38 27.30
C PHE A 492 -1.13 -21.13 26.79
N ARG A 493 -1.99 -21.29 25.77
CA ARG A 493 -2.73 -20.19 25.18
C ARG A 493 -4.03 -20.68 24.57
N THR A 494 -5.10 -19.99 24.90
CA THR A 494 -6.39 -20.04 24.21
C THR A 494 -6.65 -18.65 23.61
N PRO A 495 -6.65 -18.50 22.28
CA PRO A 495 -6.84 -17.20 21.63
C PRO A 495 -8.08 -16.47 22.14
N GLY A 496 -7.91 -15.25 22.66
CA GLY A 496 -9.01 -14.39 23.14
C GLY A 496 -9.48 -14.64 24.58
N GLU A 497 -9.03 -15.71 25.25
CA GLU A 497 -9.45 -16.02 26.62
C GLU A 497 -8.29 -15.80 27.61
N TYR A 498 -7.24 -16.62 27.50
CA TYR A 498 -6.08 -16.56 28.38
C TYR A 498 -4.81 -17.04 27.71
N ALA A 499 -3.68 -16.56 28.22
CA ALA A 499 -2.36 -17.05 27.86
C ALA A 499 -1.45 -17.04 29.08
N GLY A 500 -0.54 -18.00 29.21
CA GLY A 500 0.36 -18.02 30.34
C GLY A 500 1.58 -18.91 30.13
N SER A 501 2.50 -18.78 31.07
CA SER A 501 3.71 -19.59 31.15
C SER A 501 4.08 -19.84 32.60
N LEU A 502 4.36 -21.08 32.92
CA LEU A 502 4.98 -21.50 34.17
C LEU A 502 6.37 -22.03 33.84
N SER A 503 7.40 -21.54 34.50
CA SER A 503 8.76 -22.06 34.34
C SER A 503 9.40 -22.32 35.69
N PHE A 504 10.12 -23.42 35.78
CA PHE A 504 10.84 -23.84 36.96
C PHE A 504 12.21 -24.37 36.55
N SER A 505 13.26 -23.93 37.22
CA SER A 505 14.61 -24.42 37.01
C SER A 505 15.31 -24.67 38.33
N LEU A 506 15.98 -25.80 38.42
CA LEU A 506 16.90 -26.12 39.51
C LEU A 506 18.29 -26.20 38.92
N GLY A 507 19.27 -25.62 39.59
CA GLY A 507 20.67 -25.67 39.25
C GLY A 507 21.46 -26.06 40.48
N ARG A 508 22.27 -27.10 40.37
CA ARG A 508 23.27 -27.46 41.38
C ARG A 508 24.63 -27.37 40.74
N PHE A 509 25.50 -26.56 41.33
CA PHE A 509 26.87 -26.34 40.87
C PHE A 509 27.83 -26.77 41.98
N TRP A 510 28.90 -27.43 41.59
CA TRP A 510 29.97 -27.90 42.47
C TRP A 510 31.26 -27.25 42.04
N ASP A 511 31.99 -26.71 43.00
CA ASP A 511 33.39 -26.35 42.85
C ASP A 511 34.23 -27.62 43.06
N LEU A 512 34.96 -28.04 42.03
CA LEU A 512 35.70 -29.31 42.01
C LEU A 512 37.03 -29.21 42.79
N ASP A 513 37.46 -28.02 43.19
CA ASP A 513 38.66 -27.81 44.01
C ASP A 513 38.33 -27.73 45.50
N THR A 514 37.31 -26.95 45.86
CA THR A 514 36.91 -26.73 47.27
C THR A 514 35.81 -27.67 47.74
N GLY A 515 35.15 -28.37 46.81
CA GLY A 515 33.96 -29.17 47.09
C GLY A 515 32.72 -28.34 47.44
N ALA A 516 32.80 -27.01 47.37
CA ALA A 516 31.70 -26.12 47.71
C ALA A 516 30.51 -26.34 46.75
N VAL A 517 29.30 -26.40 47.31
CA VAL A 517 28.07 -26.61 46.54
C VAL A 517 27.27 -25.32 46.52
N ARG A 518 26.84 -24.94 45.32
CA ARG A 518 26.01 -23.77 45.06
C ARG A 518 24.68 -24.22 44.45
N ASP A 519 23.60 -24.00 45.18
CA ASP A 519 22.25 -24.28 44.70
C ASP A 519 21.57 -22.99 44.22
N ARG A 520 20.91 -23.09 43.06
CA ARG A 520 20.08 -22.06 42.47
C ARG A 520 18.73 -22.64 42.09
N ALA A 521 17.65 -22.03 42.55
CA ALA A 521 16.30 -22.39 42.15
C ALA A 521 15.58 -21.14 41.63
N GLN A 522 14.86 -21.27 40.53
CA GLN A 522 14.08 -20.18 39.97
C GLN A 522 12.72 -20.70 39.56
N ALA A 523 11.67 -19.95 39.91
CA ALA A 523 10.31 -20.20 39.48
C ALA A 523 9.73 -18.89 38.94
N SER A 524 9.00 -18.95 37.83
CA SER A 524 8.24 -17.80 37.36
C SER A 524 6.91 -18.21 36.77
N LEU A 525 5.96 -17.30 36.90
CA LEU A 525 4.60 -17.40 36.40
C LEU A 525 4.31 -16.14 35.60
N GLY A 526 3.78 -16.29 34.40
CA GLY A 526 3.16 -15.23 33.64
C GLY A 526 1.75 -15.67 33.28
N LEU A 527 0.76 -14.80 33.46
CA LEU A 527 -0.63 -15.06 33.15
C LEU A 527 -1.26 -13.80 32.56
N SER A 528 -1.97 -13.97 31.45
CA SER A 528 -2.77 -12.93 30.80
C SER A 528 -4.20 -13.44 30.74
N LEU A 529 -5.13 -12.70 31.35
CA LEU A 529 -6.56 -12.98 31.38
C LEU A 529 -7.28 -11.79 30.73
N GLY A 530 -7.57 -11.90 29.44
CA GLY A 530 -8.01 -10.75 28.64
C GLY A 530 -7.00 -9.59 28.67
N LEU A 531 -7.41 -8.46 29.26
CA LEU A 531 -6.59 -7.25 29.42
C LEU A 531 -5.66 -7.30 30.64
N LEU A 532 -5.96 -8.12 31.64
CA LEU A 532 -5.17 -8.20 32.87
C LEU A 532 -3.94 -9.06 32.67
N GLN A 533 -2.76 -8.53 33.01
CA GLN A 533 -1.50 -9.25 32.98
C GLN A 533 -0.94 -9.36 34.40
N PHE A 534 -0.61 -10.58 34.80
CA PHE A 534 0.08 -10.90 36.03
C PHE A 534 1.41 -11.57 35.69
N SER A 535 2.48 -11.17 36.36
CA SER A 535 3.72 -11.93 36.34
C SER A 535 4.32 -12.00 37.74
N GLY A 536 5.03 -13.08 38.02
CA GLY A 536 5.69 -13.27 39.29
C GLY A 536 6.93 -14.14 39.12
N GLY A 537 7.92 -13.90 39.97
CA GLY A 537 9.18 -14.62 39.94
C GLY A 537 9.74 -14.82 41.33
N LEU A 538 10.31 -15.99 41.57
CA LEU A 538 11.11 -16.34 42.74
C LEU A 538 12.48 -16.78 42.26
N LEU A 539 13.52 -16.25 42.89
CA LEU A 539 14.90 -16.64 42.68
C LEU A 539 15.53 -16.93 44.04
N TYR A 540 16.05 -18.13 44.20
CA TYR A 540 16.89 -18.54 45.31
C TYR A 540 18.28 -18.82 44.77
N GLU A 541 19.30 -18.23 45.38
CA GLU A 541 20.70 -18.41 45.02
C GLU A 541 21.53 -18.34 46.30
N THR A 542 22.00 -19.51 46.78
CA THR A 542 22.98 -19.64 47.88
C THR A 542 22.70 -18.71 49.08
N GLU A 543 21.77 -19.10 49.95
CA GLU A 543 21.37 -18.35 51.16
C GLU A 543 20.71 -16.98 50.91
N ALA A 544 20.63 -16.50 49.67
CA ALA A 544 19.87 -15.32 49.28
C ALA A 544 18.64 -15.69 48.46
N TRP A 545 17.56 -14.94 48.66
CA TRP A 545 16.37 -15.05 47.83
C TRP A 545 15.84 -13.69 47.42
N SER A 546 15.14 -13.68 46.30
CA SER A 546 14.35 -12.55 45.85
C SER A 546 13.03 -13.00 45.25
N ALA A 547 12.01 -12.16 45.42
CA ALA A 547 10.70 -12.35 44.86
C ALA A 547 10.26 -11.09 44.12
N SER A 548 9.47 -11.26 43.08
CA SER A 548 8.79 -10.16 42.41
C SER A 548 7.38 -10.57 42.01
N ALA A 549 6.47 -9.63 42.04
CA ALA A 549 5.12 -9.77 41.52
C ALA A 549 4.74 -8.47 40.81
N GLN A 550 4.23 -8.57 39.60
CA GLN A 550 3.82 -7.44 38.79
C GLN A 550 2.40 -7.67 38.30
N VAL A 551 1.62 -6.59 38.32
CA VAL A 551 0.30 -6.52 37.71
C VAL A 551 0.30 -5.38 36.73
N ARG A 552 -0.23 -5.62 35.53
CA ARG A 552 -0.48 -4.57 34.54
C ARG A 552 -1.90 -4.70 34.03
N TYR A 553 -2.60 -3.58 33.97
CA TYR A 553 -3.97 -3.51 33.48
C TYR A 553 -4.10 -2.29 32.58
N PRO A 554 -4.40 -2.45 31.28
CA PRO A 554 -4.74 -1.34 30.42
C PRO A 554 -6.13 -0.83 30.81
N LEU A 555 -6.22 0.43 31.22
CA LEU A 555 -7.48 1.08 31.60
C LEU A 555 -8.23 1.58 30.37
N SER A 556 -7.50 1.93 29.30
CA SER A 556 -8.02 2.41 28.02
C SER A 556 -7.09 1.98 26.88
N THR A 557 -7.38 2.39 25.64
CA THR A 557 -6.51 2.15 24.48
C THR A 557 -5.13 2.81 24.60
N LEU A 558 -5.00 3.83 25.47
CA LEU A 558 -3.78 4.63 25.62
C LEU A 558 -3.29 4.70 27.08
N GLY A 559 -4.07 4.14 28.02
CA GLY A 559 -3.85 4.21 29.45
C GLY A 559 -3.47 2.87 30.09
N THR A 560 -2.56 2.89 31.06
CA THR A 560 -2.12 1.68 31.77
C THR A 560 -1.94 1.92 33.26
N LEU A 561 -2.46 1.01 34.06
CA LEU A 561 -2.16 0.84 35.47
C LEU A 561 -1.08 -0.24 35.61
N ARG A 562 -0.07 0.02 36.45
CA ARG A 562 0.98 -0.93 36.81
C ARG A 562 1.16 -0.98 38.32
N GLY A 563 1.36 -2.18 38.84
CA GLY A 563 1.83 -2.44 40.19
C GLY A 563 3.03 -3.36 40.13
N LEU A 564 4.09 -3.07 40.88
CA LEU A 564 5.28 -3.90 41.00
C LEU A 564 5.64 -4.03 42.48
N TYR A 565 5.75 -5.26 42.93
CA TYR A 565 6.30 -5.63 44.21
C TYR A 565 7.62 -6.35 43.99
N THR A 566 8.67 -5.94 44.70
CA THR A 566 9.94 -6.66 44.72
C THR A 566 10.41 -6.83 46.15
N LEU A 567 10.96 -8.00 46.45
CA LEU A 567 11.56 -8.32 47.74
C LEU A 567 12.94 -8.90 47.46
N LYS A 568 14.00 -8.26 47.95
CA LYS A 568 15.38 -8.70 47.73
C LYS A 568 16.17 -8.56 49.02
N GLY A 569 16.70 -9.67 49.55
CA GLY A 569 17.50 -9.65 50.77
C GLY A 569 16.77 -9.06 51.99
N GLY A 570 15.45 -9.25 52.08
CA GLY A 570 14.61 -8.70 53.15
C GLY A 570 14.08 -7.28 52.91
N VAL A 571 14.54 -6.60 51.86
CA VAL A 571 14.08 -5.25 51.50
C VAL A 571 12.90 -5.33 50.53
N ALA A 572 11.74 -4.86 50.97
CA ALA A 572 10.53 -4.78 50.15
C ALA A 572 10.41 -3.40 49.46
N THR A 573 10.21 -3.41 48.15
CA THR A 573 9.88 -2.22 47.34
C THR A 573 8.52 -2.41 46.69
N TYR A 574 7.65 -1.41 46.82
CA TYR A 574 6.32 -1.38 46.21
C TYR A 574 6.27 -0.19 45.27
N GLU A 575 5.87 -0.43 44.03
CA GLU A 575 5.64 0.60 43.04
C GLU A 575 4.23 0.48 42.50
N ALA A 576 3.56 1.61 42.37
CA ALA A 576 2.31 1.72 41.64
C ALA A 576 2.45 2.88 40.67
N GLY A 577 1.89 2.74 39.48
CA GLY A 577 1.88 3.82 38.52
C GLY A 577 0.68 3.75 37.61
N TRP A 578 0.23 4.91 37.17
CA TRP A 578 -0.85 5.06 36.21
C TRP A 578 -0.43 6.09 35.18
N THR A 579 -0.54 5.71 33.92
CA THR A 579 -0.33 6.63 32.79
C THR A 579 -1.60 6.68 31.97
N GLU A 580 -2.04 7.87 31.58
CA GLU A 580 -3.20 8.07 30.71
C GLU A 580 -2.88 9.11 29.65
N LEU A 581 -3.33 8.88 28.41
CA LEU A 581 -3.38 9.92 27.40
C LEU A 581 -4.85 10.18 27.09
N TRP A 582 -5.29 11.40 27.35
CA TRP A 582 -6.66 11.83 27.19
C TRP A 582 -6.89 12.45 25.82
N GLU A 583 -8.15 12.55 25.43
CA GLU A 583 -8.57 13.34 24.28
C GLU A 583 -8.12 14.81 24.42
N GLY A 584 -7.83 15.47 23.30
CA GLY A 584 -7.27 16.83 23.32
C GLY A 584 -5.77 16.90 23.64
N GLY A 585 -5.06 15.77 23.71
CA GLY A 585 -3.60 15.74 23.81
C GLY A 585 -3.04 15.95 25.22
N TRP A 586 -3.89 15.82 26.25
CA TRP A 586 -3.46 15.79 27.64
C TRP A 586 -2.87 14.44 28.01
N GLY A 587 -1.84 14.43 28.84
CA GLY A 587 -1.21 13.23 29.38
C GLY A 587 -1.04 13.33 30.89
N THR A 588 -1.33 12.24 31.59
CA THR A 588 -1.12 12.12 33.03
C THR A 588 -0.15 10.98 33.29
N ASP A 589 0.85 11.21 34.14
CA ASP A 589 1.69 10.17 34.76
C ASP A 589 1.61 10.34 36.28
N LEU A 590 1.08 9.33 36.96
CA LEU A 590 1.07 9.23 38.40
C LEU A 590 1.98 8.06 38.78
N SER A 591 2.88 8.29 39.74
CA SER A 591 3.80 7.28 40.24
C SER A 591 3.87 7.31 41.77
N TYR A 592 3.96 6.12 42.35
CA TYR A 592 4.20 5.90 43.76
C TYR A 592 5.28 4.83 43.92
N ARG A 593 6.24 5.06 44.81
CA ARG A 593 7.28 4.11 45.18
C ARG A 593 7.52 4.15 46.68
N TYR A 594 7.49 2.99 47.33
CA TYR A 594 7.94 2.81 48.72
C TYR A 594 9.15 1.89 48.77
N GLN A 595 10.21 2.30 49.46
CA GLN A 595 11.41 1.49 49.71
C GLN A 595 12.03 1.89 51.04
N GLU A 596 12.26 0.92 51.94
CA GLU A 596 12.97 1.13 53.23
C GLU A 596 12.48 2.33 54.05
N GLY A 597 11.16 2.51 54.18
CA GLY A 597 10.59 3.62 54.94
C GLY A 597 10.48 4.95 54.19
N VAL A 598 11.04 5.04 52.97
CA VAL A 598 10.94 6.23 52.11
C VAL A 598 9.80 6.06 51.10
N GLN A 599 8.84 6.98 51.11
CA GLN A 599 7.76 7.05 50.10
C GLN A 599 8.08 8.15 49.09
N ARG A 600 7.85 7.88 47.81
CA ARG A 600 7.95 8.86 46.72
C ARG A 600 6.65 8.87 45.92
N PHE A 601 6.07 10.03 45.77
CA PHE A 601 4.93 10.29 44.90
C PHE A 601 5.37 11.22 43.79
N GLY A 602 4.96 10.94 42.55
CA GLY A 602 5.16 11.79 41.40
C GLY A 602 3.86 11.96 40.64
N LEU A 603 3.56 13.18 40.24
CA LEU A 603 2.47 13.54 39.34
C LEU A 603 3.06 14.40 38.23
N LEU A 604 2.80 14.04 36.99
CA LEU A 604 3.06 14.85 35.83
C LEU A 604 1.78 14.98 35.02
N LEU A 605 1.40 16.23 34.74
CA LEU A 605 0.30 16.58 33.85
C LEU A 605 0.89 17.34 32.67
N GLY A 606 0.74 16.80 31.47
CA GLY A 606 1.21 17.40 30.24
C GLY A 606 0.06 17.77 29.32
N GLN A 607 0.17 18.87 28.60
CA GLN A 607 -0.74 19.23 27.50
C GLN A 607 0.08 19.43 26.24
N ARG A 608 -0.28 18.72 25.17
CA ARG A 608 0.24 18.97 23.82
C ARG A 608 -0.56 20.08 23.14
N ASN A 609 0.09 20.82 22.24
CA ASN A 609 -0.52 21.93 21.50
C ASN A 609 -1.15 23.00 22.40
N PHE A 610 -0.51 23.31 23.53
CA PHE A 610 -0.95 24.34 24.46
C PHE A 610 -0.84 25.72 23.78
N LEU A 611 -1.97 26.38 23.54
CA LEU A 611 -2.11 27.70 22.86
C LEU A 611 -1.67 27.76 21.39
N LEU A 612 -0.62 27.03 21.02
CA LEU A 612 -0.03 26.98 19.69
C LEU A 612 0.25 25.51 19.32
N SER A 613 0.05 25.18 18.05
CA SER A 613 0.39 23.85 17.53
C SER A 613 1.88 23.56 17.74
N GLY A 614 2.20 22.40 18.34
CA GLY A 614 3.56 21.98 18.67
C GLY A 614 4.12 22.47 20.01
N LEU A 615 3.43 23.38 20.73
CA LEU A 615 3.84 23.82 22.08
C LEU A 615 3.33 22.83 23.13
N GLY A 616 4.23 22.25 23.92
CA GLY A 616 3.92 21.40 25.06
C GLY A 616 4.03 22.18 26.36
N LEU A 617 3.08 21.96 27.27
CA LEU A 617 3.12 22.40 28.66
C LEU A 617 3.19 21.17 29.56
N GLY A 618 4.02 21.21 30.60
CA GLY A 618 4.11 20.15 31.60
C GLY A 618 4.18 20.72 33.01
N VAL A 619 3.29 20.27 33.89
CA VAL A 619 3.32 20.57 35.33
C VAL A 619 3.68 19.30 36.07
N SER A 620 4.68 19.37 36.93
CA SER A 620 5.14 18.24 37.74
C SER A 620 5.06 18.55 39.22
N TYR A 621 4.62 17.58 40.01
CA TYR A 621 4.71 17.59 41.47
C TYR A 621 5.34 16.29 41.94
N GLY A 622 6.35 16.40 42.81
CA GLY A 622 6.99 15.27 43.46
C GLY A 622 7.01 15.45 44.97
N LEU A 623 6.69 14.40 45.71
CA LEU A 623 6.75 14.36 47.18
C LEU A 623 7.60 13.17 47.62
N THR A 624 8.69 13.41 48.33
CA THR A 624 9.49 12.37 48.98
C THR A 624 9.30 12.47 50.50
N LEU A 625 8.75 11.43 51.13
CA LEU A 625 8.61 11.31 52.58
C LEU A 625 9.67 10.34 53.10
N GLY A 626 10.68 10.84 53.80
CA GLY A 626 11.72 10.05 54.47
C GLY A 626 11.99 10.61 55.86
N ALA A 627 13.25 10.90 56.18
CA ALA A 627 13.61 11.61 57.42
C ALA A 627 13.03 13.04 57.46
N GLU A 628 12.97 13.70 56.31
CA GLU A 628 12.28 14.97 56.09
C GLU A 628 11.38 14.87 54.84
N ALA A 629 10.32 15.67 54.80
CA ALA A 629 9.44 15.75 53.64
C ALA A 629 10.03 16.72 52.60
N VAL A 630 10.36 16.21 51.42
CA VAL A 630 10.84 17.02 50.29
C VAL A 630 9.74 17.15 49.25
N HIS A 631 9.25 18.37 49.05
CA HIS A 631 8.33 18.72 47.99
C HIS A 631 9.10 19.29 46.80
N SER A 632 8.70 18.91 45.59
CA SER A 632 9.20 19.46 44.34
C SER A 632 8.01 19.84 43.45
N VAL A 633 8.01 21.05 42.92
CA VAL A 633 7.02 21.54 41.95
C VAL A 633 7.78 22.05 40.74
N GLY A 634 7.30 21.73 39.54
CA GLY A 634 7.93 22.18 38.29
C GLY A 634 6.89 22.54 37.24
N VAL A 635 7.23 23.53 36.43
CA VAL A 635 6.52 23.88 35.19
C VAL A 635 7.54 23.84 34.07
N SER A 636 7.15 23.23 32.95
CA SER A 636 7.99 23.06 31.77
C SER A 636 7.23 23.41 30.50
N LEU A 637 7.95 23.95 29.53
CA LEU A 637 7.49 24.23 28.18
C LEU A 637 8.41 23.54 27.20
N SER A 638 7.85 23.00 26.12
CA SER A 638 8.63 22.42 25.02
C SER A 638 8.06 22.83 23.68
N TYR A 639 8.91 23.17 22.71
CA TYR A 639 8.47 23.56 21.37
C TYR A 639 9.53 23.17 20.35
N THR A 640 9.13 22.68 19.18
CA THR A 640 10.07 22.45 18.08
C THR A 640 9.72 23.36 16.92
N LEU A 641 10.64 24.26 16.58
CA LEU A 641 10.54 25.09 15.40
C LEU A 641 11.13 24.34 14.21
N PHE A 642 10.40 24.34 13.09
CA PHE A 642 10.84 23.80 11.81
C PHE A 642 10.91 24.93 10.79
N GLN A 643 12.04 25.08 10.11
CA GLN A 643 12.21 26.05 9.03
C GLN A 643 12.76 25.36 7.79
N VAL A 644 12.00 25.37 6.70
CA VAL A 644 12.44 24.90 5.38
C VAL A 644 12.96 26.08 4.58
N PHE A 645 14.10 25.91 3.92
CA PHE A 645 14.67 26.88 3.01
C PHE A 645 15.39 26.20 1.84
N ASP A 646 15.48 26.90 0.71
CA ASP A 646 16.23 26.41 -0.45
C ASP A 646 17.73 26.40 -0.12
N THR A 647 18.41 25.34 -0.54
CA THR A 647 19.82 25.16 -0.24
C THR A 647 20.63 26.25 -0.95
N PRO A 648 21.50 26.99 -0.24
CA PRO A 648 22.33 28.02 -0.85
C PRO A 648 23.11 27.47 -2.04
N LYS A 649 23.18 28.25 -3.12
CA LYS A 649 23.80 27.82 -4.38
C LYS A 649 25.24 27.33 -4.16
N GLU A 650 26.00 27.99 -3.30
CA GLU A 650 27.38 27.65 -2.97
C GLU A 650 27.47 26.25 -2.34
N VAL A 651 26.48 25.87 -1.53
CA VAL A 651 26.38 24.53 -0.93
C VAL A 651 25.98 23.51 -1.99
N VAL A 652 25.00 23.84 -2.84
CA VAL A 652 24.60 22.98 -3.96
C VAL A 652 25.78 22.68 -4.88
N ASP A 653 26.54 23.71 -5.27
CA ASP A 653 27.72 23.59 -6.13
C ASP A 653 28.84 22.79 -5.45
N LEU A 654 29.07 22.99 -4.14
CA LEU A 654 30.05 22.21 -3.36
C LEU A 654 29.74 20.70 -3.38
N PHE A 655 28.46 20.33 -3.38
CA PHE A 655 28.01 18.94 -3.33
C PHE A 655 27.63 18.36 -4.71
N GLY A 656 28.23 18.85 -5.79
CA GLY A 656 28.08 18.29 -7.13
C GLY A 656 26.96 18.90 -7.96
N GLY A 657 26.29 19.93 -7.46
CA GLY A 657 25.34 20.73 -8.21
C GLY A 657 23.98 20.07 -8.44
N ARG A 658 23.29 20.54 -9.47
CA ARG A 658 22.00 20.00 -9.90
C ARG A 658 22.18 18.96 -11.01
N LYS A 659 21.26 17.99 -11.09
CA LYS A 659 21.15 17.04 -12.19
C LYS A 659 20.54 17.73 -13.41
N VAL A 660 21.39 18.40 -14.17
CA VAL A 660 21.00 19.18 -15.36
C VAL A 660 21.66 18.65 -16.62
N GLY A 661 21.05 18.95 -17.76
CA GLY A 661 21.70 19.00 -19.07
C GLY A 661 21.79 20.44 -19.57
N GLU A 662 22.66 20.68 -20.53
CA GLU A 662 22.84 21.97 -21.18
C GLU A 662 22.11 21.99 -22.52
N VAL A 663 21.29 23.00 -22.76
CA VAL A 663 20.62 23.21 -24.05
C VAL A 663 21.07 24.56 -24.61
N VAL A 664 21.73 24.54 -25.75
CA VAL A 664 22.22 25.74 -26.44
C VAL A 664 21.72 25.78 -27.87
N GLY A 665 21.61 26.97 -28.43
CA GLY A 665 21.27 27.13 -29.83
C GLY A 665 21.06 28.58 -30.20
N ARG A 666 20.58 28.79 -31.42
CA ARG A 666 20.16 30.09 -31.94
C ARG A 666 18.66 30.12 -32.19
N VAL A 667 18.07 31.27 -31.92
CA VAL A 667 16.70 31.60 -32.29
C VAL A 667 16.75 32.50 -33.51
N PHE A 668 16.11 32.09 -34.59
CA PHE A 668 16.18 32.79 -35.88
C PHE A 668 14.81 32.83 -36.55
N LEU A 669 14.64 33.81 -37.44
CA LEU A 669 13.44 33.97 -38.25
C LEU A 669 13.57 33.12 -39.51
N ASP A 670 12.94 31.94 -39.50
CA ASP A 670 12.90 31.02 -40.62
C ASP A 670 11.83 31.47 -41.62
N LYS A 671 12.28 32.10 -42.71
CA LYS A 671 11.37 32.65 -43.73
C LYS A 671 10.97 31.62 -44.77
N ASN A 672 11.75 30.55 -44.96
CA ASN A 672 11.53 29.55 -45.99
C ASN A 672 10.93 28.23 -45.45
N LEU A 673 10.71 28.16 -44.13
CA LEU A 673 10.08 27.08 -43.39
C LEU A 673 10.80 25.73 -43.52
N ASN A 674 12.12 25.74 -43.69
CA ASN A 674 12.90 24.51 -43.81
C ASN A 674 13.45 24.00 -42.47
N GLY A 675 13.27 24.75 -41.38
CA GLY A 675 13.70 24.43 -40.02
C GLY A 675 15.22 24.44 -39.82
N ARG A 676 15.98 24.98 -40.77
CA ARG A 676 17.45 25.05 -40.76
C ARG A 676 17.89 26.51 -40.86
N LEU A 677 18.92 26.87 -40.11
CA LEU A 677 19.48 28.21 -40.17
C LEU A 677 20.21 28.41 -41.51
N ASP A 678 19.65 29.25 -42.38
CA ASP A 678 20.23 29.56 -43.70
C ASP A 678 20.95 30.93 -43.77
N PRO A 679 21.90 31.11 -44.71
CA PRO A 679 22.52 32.40 -44.95
C PRO A 679 21.50 33.49 -45.35
N GLY A 680 21.38 34.53 -44.52
CA GLY A 680 20.45 35.65 -44.75
C GLY A 680 19.23 35.66 -43.83
N GLU A 681 19.06 34.64 -42.98
CA GLU A 681 18.03 34.63 -41.93
C GLU A 681 18.47 35.43 -40.71
N GLU A 682 17.53 36.20 -40.16
CA GLU A 682 17.80 37.16 -39.09
C GLU A 682 17.75 36.48 -37.71
N ALA A 683 18.72 36.78 -36.86
CA ALA A 683 18.71 36.37 -35.46
C ALA A 683 17.61 37.13 -34.69
N LEU A 684 16.84 36.41 -33.89
CA LEU A 684 15.77 36.98 -33.07
C LEU A 684 16.28 37.25 -31.65
N SER A 685 15.92 38.38 -31.05
CA SER A 685 16.32 38.74 -29.68
C SER A 685 15.25 39.59 -28.98
N GLY A 686 15.42 39.86 -27.69
CA GLY A 686 14.51 40.71 -26.91
C GLY A 686 13.37 39.98 -26.18
N PHE A 687 13.39 38.64 -26.15
CA PHE A 687 12.48 37.79 -25.36
C PHE A 687 13.22 36.64 -24.69
N GLN A 688 12.53 35.87 -23.85
CA GLN A 688 13.08 34.71 -23.14
C GLN A 688 12.74 33.39 -23.82
N VAL A 689 13.70 32.46 -23.81
CA VAL A 689 13.45 31.05 -24.10
C VAL A 689 13.34 30.33 -22.76
N CYS A 690 12.21 29.67 -22.54
CA CYS A 690 11.99 28.83 -21.38
C CYS A 690 11.94 27.37 -21.81
N LEU A 691 12.59 26.49 -21.04
CA LEU A 691 12.41 25.04 -21.13
C LEU A 691 11.92 24.55 -19.76
N ASN A 692 10.64 24.15 -19.68
CA ASN A 692 9.89 24.02 -18.43
C ASN A 692 9.92 25.30 -17.57
N ALA A 693 10.51 25.24 -16.37
CA ALA A 693 10.65 26.36 -15.44
C ALA A 693 11.97 27.13 -15.57
N THR A 694 12.90 26.65 -16.42
CA THR A 694 14.19 27.31 -16.64
C THR A 694 14.05 28.31 -17.78
N CYS A 695 14.30 29.59 -17.54
CA CYS A 695 14.14 30.66 -18.53
C CYS A 695 15.43 31.49 -18.63
N GLU A 696 15.87 31.76 -19.86
CA GLU A 696 17.05 32.60 -20.13
C GLU A 696 16.74 33.57 -21.28
N PRO A 697 17.24 34.81 -21.23
CA PRO A 697 17.04 35.77 -22.30
C PRO A 697 17.85 35.38 -23.55
N VAL A 698 17.25 35.60 -24.73
CA VAL A 698 17.97 35.45 -26.00
C VAL A 698 18.92 36.63 -26.16
N ARG A 699 20.20 36.33 -26.43
CA ARG A 699 21.23 37.35 -26.64
C ARG A 699 20.98 38.13 -27.93
N PRO A 700 21.57 39.34 -28.10
CA PRO A 700 21.42 40.14 -29.33
C PRO A 700 21.84 39.42 -30.62
N ASP A 701 22.73 38.43 -30.53
CA ASP A 701 23.18 37.59 -31.66
C ASP A 701 22.28 36.38 -31.92
N GLY A 702 21.13 36.29 -31.24
CA GLY A 702 20.15 35.21 -31.35
C GLY A 702 20.50 33.97 -30.53
N THR A 703 21.63 33.95 -29.81
CA THR A 703 22.03 32.75 -29.05
C THR A 703 21.31 32.64 -27.70
N TYR A 704 21.03 31.41 -27.28
CA TYR A 704 20.55 31.10 -25.93
C TYR A 704 21.33 29.94 -25.32
N ARG A 705 21.32 29.87 -23.98
CA ARG A 705 21.96 28.81 -23.20
C ARG A 705 21.15 28.55 -21.94
N LEU A 706 20.63 27.34 -21.79
CA LEU A 706 19.80 26.91 -20.65
C LEU A 706 20.47 25.73 -19.94
N LEU A 707 20.43 25.72 -18.60
CA LEU A 707 20.79 24.56 -17.78
C LEU A 707 19.51 23.97 -17.19
N VAL A 708 19.04 22.85 -17.74
CA VAL A 708 17.68 22.36 -17.53
C VAL A 708 17.72 21.03 -16.77
N PRO A 709 16.84 20.81 -15.78
CA PRO A 709 16.74 19.51 -15.10
C PRO A 709 16.53 18.35 -16.08
N VAL A 710 17.06 17.19 -15.74
CA VAL A 710 16.92 15.97 -16.56
C VAL A 710 15.46 15.53 -16.71
N GLY A 711 15.14 14.98 -17.87
CA GLY A 711 13.81 14.48 -18.23
C GLY A 711 13.19 15.22 -19.42
N ARG A 712 11.91 14.96 -19.67
CA ARG A 712 11.16 15.59 -20.76
C ARG A 712 10.80 17.02 -20.40
N ALA A 713 11.13 17.96 -21.27
CA ALA A 713 10.90 19.37 -21.08
C ALA A 713 10.28 20.03 -22.31
N VAL A 714 9.51 21.10 -22.12
CA VAL A 714 8.76 21.76 -23.20
C VAL A 714 9.20 23.21 -23.35
N PHE A 715 9.44 23.65 -24.59
CA PHE A 715 9.82 25.00 -24.92
C PHE A 715 8.63 25.95 -24.78
N ARG A 716 8.87 27.11 -24.18
CA ARG A 716 7.91 28.22 -24.06
C ARG A 716 8.62 29.54 -24.32
N PHE A 717 7.89 30.50 -24.88
CA PHE A 717 8.41 31.82 -25.22
C PHE A 717 7.47 32.90 -24.66
N PRO A 718 7.49 33.17 -23.33
CA PRO A 718 6.47 34.00 -22.68
C PRO A 718 6.38 35.43 -23.21
N ASP A 719 7.50 36.00 -23.66
CA ASP A 719 7.62 37.40 -24.09
C ASP A 719 7.87 37.56 -25.60
N ALA A 720 7.75 36.48 -26.39
CA ALA A 720 7.91 36.57 -27.83
C ALA A 720 6.70 37.27 -28.49
N PRO A 721 6.88 37.99 -29.61
CA PRO A 721 5.76 38.54 -30.37
C PRO A 721 4.72 37.46 -30.70
N ALA A 722 3.44 37.72 -30.41
CA ALA A 722 2.34 36.77 -30.65
C ALA A 722 2.15 36.37 -32.12
N THR A 723 2.85 37.05 -33.04
CA THR A 723 2.90 36.74 -34.48
C THR A 723 3.97 35.71 -34.84
N LEU A 724 4.76 35.20 -33.89
CA LEU A 724 5.80 34.19 -34.14
C LEU A 724 5.47 32.89 -33.40
N ALA A 725 5.73 31.75 -34.06
CA ALA A 725 5.61 30.43 -33.45
C ALA A 725 6.79 29.53 -33.85
N LEU A 726 7.09 28.53 -33.01
CA LEU A 726 8.14 27.54 -33.27
C LEU A 726 7.69 26.53 -34.34
N LEU A 727 8.52 26.31 -35.36
CA LEU A 727 8.23 25.41 -36.48
C LEU A 727 8.41 23.92 -36.13
N GLY A 728 9.33 23.62 -35.20
CA GLY A 728 9.76 22.26 -34.86
C GLY A 728 9.18 21.68 -33.56
N GLU A 729 9.82 20.62 -33.06
CA GLU A 729 9.39 19.90 -31.86
C GLU A 729 9.40 20.78 -30.60
N GLU A 730 8.25 20.84 -29.92
CA GLU A 730 8.07 21.65 -28.70
C GLU A 730 8.62 20.95 -27.45
N SER A 731 8.84 19.63 -27.48
CA SER A 731 9.42 18.89 -26.36
C SER A 731 10.83 18.40 -26.65
N LEU A 732 11.68 18.40 -25.63
CA LEU A 732 13.03 17.89 -25.66
C LEU A 732 13.25 16.97 -24.46
N GLU A 733 13.83 15.79 -24.68
CA GLU A 733 14.32 14.93 -23.60
C GLU A 733 15.77 15.29 -23.29
N VAL A 734 16.03 15.71 -22.05
CA VAL A 734 17.35 16.16 -21.60
C VAL A 734 17.95 15.08 -20.69
N ALA A 735 19.07 14.49 -21.11
CA ALA A 735 19.80 13.55 -20.28
C ALA A 735 20.85 14.25 -19.40
N LEU A 736 21.28 13.56 -18.34
CA LEU A 736 22.25 14.10 -17.37
C LEU A 736 23.58 14.46 -18.05
N GLY A 737 24.03 15.71 -17.87
CA GLY A 737 25.30 16.20 -18.42
C GLY A 737 25.34 16.31 -19.94
N GLN A 738 24.22 16.01 -20.63
CA GLN A 738 24.14 16.11 -22.09
C GLN A 738 24.15 17.58 -22.49
N LYS A 739 25.02 17.92 -23.46
CA LYS A 739 24.90 19.17 -24.21
C LYS A 739 24.07 18.91 -25.46
N VAL A 740 22.89 19.51 -25.51
CA VAL A 740 21.99 19.45 -26.66
C VAL A 740 22.11 20.76 -27.43
N GLU A 741 22.50 20.66 -28.70
CA GLU A 741 22.44 21.79 -29.64
C GLU A 741 21.08 21.75 -30.33
N ARG A 742 20.30 22.81 -30.13
CA ARG A 742 18.94 22.91 -30.66
C ARG A 742 18.70 24.32 -31.15
N ASP A 743 18.80 24.52 -32.45
CA ASP A 743 18.37 25.79 -33.03
C ASP A 743 16.83 25.83 -33.09
N LEU A 744 16.28 27.01 -32.80
CA LEU A 744 14.84 27.25 -32.68
C LEU A 744 14.41 28.15 -33.84
N ALA A 745 13.88 27.51 -34.89
CA ALA A 745 13.30 28.17 -36.04
C ALA A 745 11.93 28.73 -35.68
N LEU A 746 11.82 30.06 -35.56
CA LEU A 746 10.54 30.76 -35.42
C LEU A 746 10.13 31.33 -36.76
N ALA A 747 8.85 31.20 -37.08
CA ALA A 747 8.28 31.76 -38.30
C ALA A 747 7.01 32.56 -38.01
N PRO A 748 6.63 33.52 -38.88
CA PRO A 748 5.37 34.23 -38.76
C PRO A 748 4.19 33.27 -38.78
N ALA A 749 3.33 33.36 -37.78
CA ALA A 749 2.15 32.52 -37.64
C ALA A 749 0.91 33.37 -37.38
N VAL A 750 -0.22 32.91 -37.92
CA VAL A 750 -1.53 33.52 -37.73
C VAL A 750 -2.52 32.50 -37.16
N GLN A 751 -3.70 32.99 -36.83
CA GLN A 751 -4.83 32.17 -36.39
C GLN A 751 -5.87 32.11 -37.50
N ALA A 752 -6.46 30.94 -37.70
CA ALA A 752 -7.61 30.73 -38.56
C ALA A 752 -8.85 30.36 -37.74
N VAL A 753 -10.01 30.75 -38.24
CA VAL A 753 -11.31 30.37 -37.70
C VAL A 753 -11.85 29.23 -38.55
N VAL A 754 -12.17 28.10 -37.94
CA VAL A 754 -12.83 26.98 -38.61
C VAL A 754 -14.21 26.78 -37.99
N GLN A 755 -15.25 26.83 -38.80
CA GLN A 755 -16.61 26.50 -38.39
C GLN A 755 -16.89 25.04 -38.74
N VAL A 756 -17.30 24.24 -37.76
CA VAL A 756 -17.73 22.85 -37.99
C VAL A 756 -19.25 22.78 -37.93
N PHE A 757 -19.86 22.28 -38.99
CA PHE A 757 -21.32 22.14 -39.09
C PHE A 757 -21.72 20.75 -39.55
N GLU A 758 -22.97 20.40 -39.28
CA GLU A 758 -23.57 19.14 -39.61
C GLU A 758 -24.16 19.17 -41.03
N ASP A 759 -23.47 18.59 -42.00
CA ASP A 759 -23.90 18.53 -43.40
C ASP A 759 -24.75 17.28 -43.63
N THR A 760 -26.03 17.39 -43.30
CA THR A 760 -26.95 16.24 -43.29
C THR A 760 -27.25 15.76 -44.70
N ASN A 761 -27.35 16.69 -45.66
CA ASN A 761 -27.65 16.37 -47.06
C ASN A 761 -26.39 16.12 -47.92
N ARG A 762 -25.19 16.25 -47.32
CA ARG A 762 -23.87 15.99 -47.92
C ARG A 762 -23.57 16.88 -49.12
N ASN A 763 -24.10 18.10 -49.14
CA ASN A 763 -23.93 19.03 -50.26
C ASN A 763 -22.68 19.92 -50.12
N GLY A 764 -22.00 19.89 -48.96
CA GLY A 764 -20.78 20.65 -48.67
C GLY A 764 -21.00 22.13 -48.32
N LEU A 765 -22.24 22.58 -48.14
CA LEU A 765 -22.62 23.95 -47.78
C LEU A 765 -23.53 23.92 -46.55
N GLN A 766 -23.33 24.84 -45.61
CA GLN A 766 -24.18 24.91 -44.42
C GLN A 766 -25.57 25.46 -44.77
N ASP A 767 -26.59 24.60 -44.71
CA ASP A 767 -27.99 25.00 -44.88
C ASP A 767 -28.60 25.59 -43.57
N PRO A 768 -29.69 26.38 -43.64
CA PRO A 768 -30.26 27.06 -42.46
C PRO A 768 -30.74 26.11 -41.34
N ASP A 769 -31.07 24.88 -41.69
CA ASP A 769 -31.51 23.79 -40.82
C ASP A 769 -30.34 22.90 -40.33
N GLU A 770 -29.11 23.17 -40.76
CA GLU A 770 -27.90 22.42 -40.41
C GLU A 770 -27.13 23.07 -39.24
N PRO A 771 -27.20 22.48 -38.03
CA PRO A 771 -26.60 23.07 -36.85
C PRO A 771 -25.07 22.98 -36.88
N SER A 772 -24.43 23.88 -36.13
CA SER A 772 -22.99 23.76 -35.85
C SER A 772 -22.74 22.62 -34.85
N ILE A 773 -21.61 21.92 -34.99
CA ILE A 773 -21.29 20.76 -34.13
C ILE A 773 -20.43 21.23 -32.94
N PRO A 774 -20.97 21.28 -31.71
CA PRO A 774 -20.21 21.74 -30.55
C PRO A 774 -19.07 20.79 -30.21
N TYR A 775 -17.92 21.33 -29.77
CA TYR A 775 -16.76 20.55 -29.33
C TYR A 775 -16.13 19.61 -30.36
N ALA A 776 -16.55 19.70 -31.63
CA ALA A 776 -16.01 18.91 -32.72
C ALA A 776 -14.50 19.15 -32.89
N GLY A 777 -13.76 18.07 -33.12
CA GLY A 777 -12.35 18.16 -33.47
C GLY A 777 -12.16 18.74 -34.87
N VAL A 778 -11.16 19.60 -35.00
CA VAL A 778 -10.67 20.11 -36.29
C VAL A 778 -9.21 19.71 -36.42
N LEU A 779 -8.88 19.11 -37.56
CA LEU A 779 -7.55 18.74 -37.97
C LEU A 779 -7.14 19.60 -39.17
N VAL A 780 -6.10 20.40 -38.98
CA VAL A 780 -5.50 21.25 -40.01
C VAL A 780 -4.16 20.67 -40.39
N GLU A 781 -4.02 20.23 -41.64
CA GLU A 781 -2.84 19.55 -42.18
C GLU A 781 -2.24 20.35 -43.33
N GLY A 782 -0.98 20.73 -43.19
CA GLY A 782 -0.23 21.46 -44.21
C GLY A 782 1.25 21.47 -43.82
N PRO A 783 1.95 22.61 -43.91
CA PRO A 783 3.31 22.75 -43.36
C PRO A 783 3.45 22.31 -41.90
N VAL A 784 2.38 22.43 -41.09
CA VAL A 784 2.27 21.82 -39.76
C VAL A 784 0.92 21.14 -39.58
N VAL A 785 0.86 20.19 -38.63
CA VAL A 785 -0.37 19.51 -38.24
C VAL A 785 -0.86 20.09 -36.92
N ARG A 786 -2.06 20.66 -36.90
CA ARG A 786 -2.70 21.18 -35.69
C ARG A 786 -4.04 20.50 -35.47
N ARG A 787 -4.30 20.14 -34.21
CA ARG A 787 -5.58 19.61 -33.73
C ARG A 787 -6.13 20.56 -32.69
N THR A 788 -7.38 20.96 -32.85
CA THR A 788 -8.09 21.80 -31.87
C THR A 788 -9.53 21.32 -31.79
N ARG A 789 -10.28 21.85 -30.82
CA ARG A 789 -11.72 21.59 -30.71
C ARG A 789 -12.49 22.89 -30.88
N ALA A 790 -13.65 22.76 -31.50
CA ALA A 790 -14.63 23.82 -31.56
C ALA A 790 -15.18 24.18 -30.17
N ASP A 791 -15.69 25.39 -30.02
CA ASP A 791 -16.44 25.81 -28.85
C ASP A 791 -17.89 25.30 -28.89
N VAL A 792 -18.73 25.80 -27.97
CA VAL A 792 -20.16 25.45 -27.89
C VAL A 792 -20.95 25.80 -29.15
N ASN A 793 -20.45 26.72 -29.97
CA ASN A 793 -21.09 27.17 -31.21
C ASN A 793 -20.48 26.49 -32.45
N GLY A 794 -19.68 25.43 -32.29
CA GLY A 794 -19.00 24.76 -33.39
C GLY A 794 -17.87 25.57 -34.05
N ARG A 795 -17.41 26.65 -33.39
CA ARG A 795 -16.31 27.48 -33.90
C ARG A 795 -14.99 27.07 -33.26
N ALA A 796 -14.02 26.65 -34.07
CA ALA A 796 -12.67 26.31 -33.66
C ALA A 796 -11.68 27.42 -34.02
N LEU A 797 -10.89 27.87 -33.05
CA LEU A 797 -9.76 28.77 -33.29
C LEU A 797 -8.49 27.93 -33.41
N VAL A 798 -7.86 27.95 -34.59
CA VAL A 798 -6.62 27.22 -34.88
C VAL A 798 -5.48 28.23 -34.94
N GLY A 799 -4.57 28.19 -33.97
CA GLY A 799 -3.38 29.05 -33.95
C GLY A 799 -2.12 28.35 -34.45
N GLY A 800 -1.06 29.13 -34.65
CA GLY A 800 0.25 28.61 -35.02
C GLY A 800 0.31 28.10 -36.48
N LEU A 801 -0.42 28.74 -37.38
CA LEU A 801 -0.42 28.42 -38.81
C LEU A 801 0.57 29.31 -39.56
N PHE A 802 1.57 28.69 -40.19
CA PHE A 802 2.64 29.34 -40.96
C PHE A 802 2.20 29.62 -42.40
N GLN A 803 3.05 30.25 -43.21
CA GLN A 803 2.77 30.44 -44.62
C GLN A 803 2.61 29.10 -45.34
N GLY A 804 1.53 28.94 -46.11
CA GLY A 804 1.33 27.77 -46.95
C GLY A 804 -0.13 27.40 -47.15
N ALA A 805 -0.35 26.37 -47.95
CA ALA A 805 -1.65 25.79 -48.18
C ALA A 805 -1.93 24.67 -47.16
N TYR A 806 -3.04 24.78 -46.45
CA TYR A 806 -3.52 23.79 -45.50
C TYR A 806 -4.80 23.13 -45.99
N ARG A 807 -4.95 21.85 -45.65
CA ARG A 807 -6.20 21.10 -45.74
C ARG A 807 -6.80 21.07 -44.35
N VAL A 808 -7.98 21.65 -44.21
CA VAL A 808 -8.77 21.64 -42.98
C VAL A 808 -9.80 20.54 -43.13
N ARG A 809 -9.86 19.63 -42.17
CA ARG A 809 -10.87 18.58 -42.10
C ARG A 809 -11.33 18.38 -40.65
N PRO A 810 -12.53 17.83 -40.43
CA PRO A 810 -12.93 17.43 -39.09
C PRO A 810 -12.04 16.27 -38.59
N ASP A 811 -11.64 16.29 -37.30
CA ASP A 811 -10.80 15.24 -36.69
C ASP A 811 -11.67 14.08 -36.21
N PRO A 812 -11.64 12.90 -36.86
CA PRO A 812 -12.55 11.79 -36.56
C PRO A 812 -12.45 11.29 -35.11
N ALA A 813 -11.31 11.48 -34.44
CA ALA A 813 -11.13 11.07 -33.05
C ALA A 813 -11.95 11.89 -32.05
N PHE A 814 -12.41 13.08 -32.47
CA PHE A 814 -13.13 14.03 -31.63
C PHE A 814 -14.41 14.55 -32.31
N LEU A 815 -14.95 13.80 -33.27
CA LEU A 815 -16.31 13.97 -33.74
C LEU A 815 -17.27 13.17 -32.85
N PRO A 816 -18.57 13.55 -32.82
CA PRO A 816 -19.57 12.70 -32.20
C PRO A 816 -19.51 11.28 -32.81
N PRO A 817 -19.69 10.21 -32.01
CA PRO A 817 -19.52 8.85 -32.49
C PRO A 817 -20.41 8.57 -33.71
N GLY A 818 -19.81 7.98 -34.75
CA GLY A 818 -20.49 7.67 -36.00
C GLY A 818 -20.39 8.76 -37.08
N TYR A 819 -20.09 10.01 -36.73
CA TYR A 819 -19.92 11.05 -37.74
C TYR A 819 -18.70 10.77 -38.62
N GLU A 820 -18.89 10.99 -39.91
CA GLU A 820 -17.88 10.96 -40.93
C GLU A 820 -17.54 12.41 -41.28
N GLY A 821 -16.27 12.79 -41.17
CA GLY A 821 -15.81 14.10 -41.65
C GLY A 821 -16.00 14.18 -43.16
N LEU A 822 -16.75 15.16 -43.65
CA LEU A 822 -17.03 15.34 -45.07
C LEU A 822 -16.22 16.47 -45.67
N GLY A 823 -15.59 16.16 -46.79
CA GLY A 823 -14.82 17.13 -47.56
C GLY A 823 -13.53 17.57 -46.86
N GLU A 824 -12.74 18.30 -47.63
CA GLU A 824 -11.56 19.02 -47.16
C GLU A 824 -11.69 20.45 -47.64
N ALA A 825 -11.49 21.41 -46.73
CA ALA A 825 -11.44 22.80 -47.12
C ALA A 825 -9.99 23.23 -47.29
N ARG A 826 -9.71 23.98 -48.36
CA ARG A 826 -8.38 24.55 -48.60
C ARG A 826 -8.29 25.90 -47.93
N LEU A 827 -7.25 26.07 -47.12
CA LEU A 827 -6.94 27.30 -46.41
C LEU A 827 -5.56 27.77 -46.87
N GLU A 828 -5.52 28.85 -47.62
CA GLU A 828 -4.25 29.52 -47.94
C GLU A 828 -3.91 30.51 -46.84
N VAL A 829 -2.74 30.32 -46.24
CA VAL A 829 -2.24 31.15 -45.14
C VAL A 829 -1.07 31.97 -45.65
N ALA A 830 -1.19 33.29 -45.58
CA ALA A 830 -0.16 34.25 -45.95
C ALA A 830 -0.01 35.32 -44.84
N PRO A 831 0.76 35.04 -43.77
CA PRO A 831 1.02 36.02 -42.71
C PRO A 831 1.59 37.33 -43.30
N PRO A 832 1.21 38.52 -42.78
CA PRO A 832 0.46 38.75 -41.55
C PRO A 832 -1.07 38.71 -41.72
N ASP A 833 -1.56 38.55 -42.95
CA ASP A 833 -2.99 38.60 -43.24
C ASP A 833 -3.70 37.41 -42.59
N ARG A 834 -4.78 37.69 -41.88
CA ARG A 834 -5.61 36.63 -41.30
C ARG A 834 -6.45 36.00 -42.40
N PRO A 835 -6.41 34.66 -42.55
CA PRO A 835 -7.22 34.01 -43.57
C PRO A 835 -8.71 34.13 -43.23
N ALA A 836 -9.55 34.11 -44.27
CA ALA A 836 -10.99 34.11 -44.10
C ALA A 836 -11.46 32.86 -43.31
N PRO A 837 -12.55 32.96 -42.54
CA PRO A 837 -13.12 31.80 -41.87
C PRO A 837 -13.45 30.69 -42.87
N VAL A 838 -13.09 29.46 -42.52
CA VAL A 838 -13.33 28.29 -43.35
C VAL A 838 -14.35 27.40 -42.67
N GLN A 839 -15.22 26.77 -43.45
CA GLN A 839 -16.21 25.84 -42.94
C GLN A 839 -15.81 24.42 -43.32
N VAL A 840 -16.00 23.48 -42.40
CA VAL A 840 -15.84 22.05 -42.65
C VAL A 840 -17.09 21.32 -42.19
N ALA A 841 -17.54 20.42 -43.05
CA ALA A 841 -18.71 19.62 -42.83
C ALA A 841 -18.33 18.32 -42.14
N ALA A 842 -19.11 17.87 -41.18
CA ALA A 842 -19.15 16.46 -40.82
C ALA A 842 -20.58 15.99 -40.98
N ALA A 843 -20.77 14.83 -41.59
CA ALA A 843 -22.09 14.24 -41.70
C ALA A 843 -22.22 13.08 -40.74
N PRO A 844 -23.43 12.78 -40.26
CA PRO A 844 -23.72 11.45 -39.76
C PRO A 844 -23.34 10.38 -40.82
N PRO A 845 -23.08 9.14 -40.39
CA PRO A 845 -22.52 8.10 -41.25
C PRO A 845 -23.39 7.85 -42.49
N LYS A 846 -22.77 7.63 -43.66
CA LYS A 846 -23.50 7.37 -44.91
C LYS A 846 -24.16 6.03 -44.74
N ARG A 847 -25.48 5.96 -44.80
CA ARG A 847 -26.13 4.66 -45.00
C ARG A 847 -25.96 4.25 -46.44
N GLU A 848 -24.93 3.46 -46.72
CA GLU A 848 -24.86 2.72 -47.98
C GLU A 848 -25.84 1.55 -47.93
N VAL A 849 -26.93 1.69 -48.69
CA VAL A 849 -27.85 0.61 -49.05
C VAL A 849 -27.25 -0.15 -50.23
N GLU A 850 -26.38 -1.12 -49.96
CA GLU A 850 -25.91 -2.09 -50.95
C GLU A 850 -26.90 -3.27 -50.95
N VAL A 851 -27.69 -3.46 -52.02
CA VAL A 851 -28.65 -4.57 -52.08
C VAL A 851 -27.90 -5.90 -52.30
N THR A 852 -27.53 -6.44 -51.16
CA THR A 852 -27.19 -7.79 -50.68
C THR A 852 -26.91 -7.70 -49.16
N TYR A 853 -26.86 -6.48 -48.61
CA TYR A 853 -27.15 -6.04 -47.24
C TYR A 853 -28.08 -4.80 -47.33
N ALA A 854 -29.40 -5.00 -47.28
CA ALA A 854 -30.33 -3.90 -47.51
C ALA A 854 -30.23 -2.83 -46.40
N ALA A 855 -29.41 -1.77 -46.55
CA ALA A 855 -29.50 -0.67 -45.60
C ALA A 855 -30.93 -0.10 -45.58
N GLY A 856 -31.41 0.08 -44.36
CA GLY A 856 -32.84 0.05 -44.05
C GLY A 856 -33.18 -1.09 -43.11
N GLU A 857 -32.41 -2.19 -43.14
CA GLU A 857 -32.42 -3.21 -42.10
C GLU A 857 -31.66 -2.69 -40.88
N LEU A 858 -32.27 -2.88 -39.73
CA LEU A 858 -31.74 -2.42 -38.46
C LEU A 858 -30.54 -3.28 -38.06
N ALA A 859 -29.52 -2.69 -37.44
CA ALA A 859 -28.44 -3.43 -36.78
C ALA A 859 -28.13 -2.78 -35.43
N VAL A 860 -27.88 -3.57 -34.38
CA VAL A 860 -27.71 -3.08 -33.01
C VAL A 860 -26.45 -3.69 -32.37
N VAL A 861 -25.56 -2.83 -31.86
CA VAL A 861 -24.42 -3.22 -31.00
C VAL A 861 -24.50 -2.43 -29.70
N ALA A 862 -24.59 -3.10 -28.56
CA ALA A 862 -24.78 -2.43 -27.27
C ALA A 862 -23.78 -2.88 -26.20
N ARG A 863 -23.57 -2.04 -25.18
CA ARG A 863 -22.74 -2.34 -24.01
C ARG A 863 -23.21 -1.61 -22.75
N ALA A 864 -22.92 -2.19 -21.58
CA ALA A 864 -23.14 -1.56 -20.27
C ALA A 864 -21.87 -0.88 -19.75
N GLN A 865 -22.02 0.26 -19.09
CA GLN A 865 -20.95 1.02 -18.45
C GLN A 865 -21.36 1.43 -17.03
N PRO A 866 -20.68 0.93 -15.98
CA PRO A 866 -19.69 -0.17 -16.00
C PRO A 866 -20.33 -1.52 -16.36
N ALA A 867 -19.52 -2.51 -16.78
CA ALA A 867 -19.99 -3.87 -17.11
C ALA A 867 -20.29 -4.74 -15.87
N GLN A 868 -19.91 -4.26 -14.67
CA GLN A 868 -20.22 -4.86 -13.37
C GLN A 868 -20.69 -3.75 -12.43
N GLU A 869 -21.80 -3.96 -11.72
CA GLU A 869 -22.35 -3.00 -10.75
C GLU A 869 -23.07 -3.73 -9.60
N VAL A 870 -23.37 -3.06 -8.48
CA VAL A 870 -24.21 -3.62 -7.40
C VAL A 870 -25.68 -3.63 -7.83
N ALA A 871 -26.38 -4.72 -7.51
CA ALA A 871 -27.81 -4.89 -7.81
C ALA A 871 -28.65 -3.77 -7.18
N GLY A 872 -29.45 -3.06 -7.98
CA GLY A 872 -30.20 -1.88 -7.58
C GLY A 872 -29.46 -0.54 -7.78
N GLY A 873 -28.20 -0.57 -8.22
CA GLY A 873 -27.40 0.60 -8.62
C GLY A 873 -27.72 1.09 -10.03
N GLU A 874 -27.09 2.18 -10.44
CA GLU A 874 -27.34 2.82 -11.74
C GLU A 874 -26.31 2.41 -12.79
N VAL A 875 -26.78 2.01 -13.98
CA VAL A 875 -25.93 1.60 -15.10
C VAL A 875 -26.36 2.33 -16.36
N LYS A 876 -25.38 2.75 -17.17
CA LYS A 876 -25.63 3.31 -18.50
C LYS A 876 -25.46 2.23 -19.56
N VAL A 877 -26.54 1.90 -20.27
CA VAL A 877 -26.48 1.08 -21.49
C VAL A 877 -26.37 2.01 -22.69
N VAL A 878 -25.36 1.78 -23.52
CA VAL A 878 -25.11 2.52 -24.76
C VAL A 878 -25.23 1.55 -25.92
N ALA A 879 -26.12 1.85 -26.86
CA ALA A 879 -26.41 1.07 -28.06
C ALA A 879 -26.11 1.90 -29.31
N LEU A 880 -25.25 1.36 -30.16
CA LEU A 880 -25.02 1.81 -31.52
C LEU A 880 -26.03 1.09 -32.43
N VAL A 881 -26.95 1.84 -33.03
CA VAL A 881 -28.01 1.35 -33.90
C VAL A 881 -27.91 1.96 -35.29
N GLU A 882 -27.71 1.12 -36.29
CA GLU A 882 -27.74 1.49 -37.70
C GLU A 882 -29.14 1.25 -38.29
N GLY A 883 -29.55 2.06 -39.27
CA GLY A 883 -30.81 1.85 -40.01
C GLY A 883 -31.98 2.82 -39.76
N GLU A 884 -31.86 3.88 -38.95
CA GLU A 884 -32.99 4.82 -38.59
C GLU A 884 -34.16 4.09 -37.91
N PRO A 885 -33.96 3.62 -36.68
CA PRO A 885 -35.07 3.09 -35.91
C PRO A 885 -36.10 4.19 -35.63
N GLU A 886 -37.38 3.86 -35.80
CA GLU A 886 -38.50 4.66 -35.27
C GLU A 886 -38.47 4.68 -33.74
N ALA A 887 -38.02 3.56 -33.13
CA ALA A 887 -37.81 3.44 -31.70
C ALA A 887 -36.66 2.48 -31.39
N VAL A 888 -35.85 2.83 -30.40
CA VAL A 888 -34.88 1.94 -29.77
C VAL A 888 -35.26 1.81 -28.31
N PHE A 889 -35.40 0.58 -27.83
CA PHE A 889 -35.72 0.32 -26.43
C PHE A 889 -34.88 -0.81 -25.87
N LEU A 890 -34.60 -0.70 -24.58
CA LEU A 890 -34.06 -1.75 -23.76
C LEU A 890 -35.26 -2.57 -23.27
N GLU A 891 -35.25 -3.86 -23.58
CA GLU A 891 -36.18 -4.81 -23.00
C GLU A 891 -35.58 -5.34 -21.70
N LEU A 892 -36.22 -4.99 -20.57
CA LEU A 892 -35.81 -5.35 -19.23
C LEU A 892 -37.04 -5.91 -18.50
N GLU A 893 -36.98 -7.17 -18.06
CA GLU A 893 -38.08 -7.85 -17.35
C GLU A 893 -39.44 -7.83 -18.09
N GLY A 894 -39.41 -7.77 -19.43
CA GLY A 894 -40.61 -7.69 -20.28
C GLY A 894 -41.16 -6.27 -20.48
N GLU A 895 -40.57 -5.26 -19.84
CA GLU A 895 -40.86 -3.85 -20.10
C GLU A 895 -39.92 -3.28 -21.17
N LYS A 896 -40.48 -2.48 -22.08
CA LYS A 896 -39.73 -1.75 -23.10
C LYS A 896 -39.43 -0.34 -22.61
N ARG A 897 -38.15 -0.04 -22.36
CA ARG A 897 -37.68 1.27 -21.91
C ARG A 897 -36.98 2.00 -23.06
N PRO A 898 -37.49 3.14 -23.54
CA PRO A 898 -36.88 3.83 -24.68
C PRO A 898 -35.47 4.32 -24.33
N LEU A 899 -34.51 4.05 -25.20
CA LEU A 899 -33.19 4.67 -25.12
C LEU A 899 -33.28 6.06 -25.77
N ALA A 900 -32.77 7.06 -25.09
CA ALA A 900 -32.67 8.41 -25.63
C ALA A 900 -31.50 8.45 -26.61
N GLN A 901 -31.72 9.07 -27.76
CA GLN A 901 -30.65 9.29 -28.71
C GLN A 901 -29.70 10.36 -28.16
N GLU A 902 -28.49 9.96 -27.80
CA GLU A 902 -27.44 10.88 -27.31
C GLU A 902 -26.59 11.43 -28.47
N ALA A 903 -26.46 10.67 -29.55
CA ALA A 903 -25.88 11.08 -30.83
C ALA A 903 -26.53 10.27 -31.98
N PRO A 904 -26.46 10.70 -33.25
CA PRO A 904 -26.84 9.90 -34.41
C PRO A 904 -26.35 8.45 -34.36
N GLY A 905 -27.30 7.51 -34.41
CA GLY A 905 -27.00 6.08 -34.26
C GLY A 905 -26.56 5.66 -32.86
N VAL A 906 -26.42 6.54 -31.88
CA VAL A 906 -26.09 6.21 -30.49
C VAL A 906 -27.27 6.51 -29.59
N TYR A 907 -27.85 5.45 -29.06
CA TYR A 907 -28.95 5.47 -28.12
C TYR A 907 -28.40 5.06 -26.77
N ALA A 908 -28.75 5.79 -25.71
CA ALA A 908 -28.37 5.40 -24.37
C ALA A 908 -29.54 5.52 -23.41
N LEU A 909 -29.49 4.68 -22.39
CA LEU A 909 -30.38 4.75 -21.25
C LEU A 909 -29.55 4.53 -20.00
N THR A 910 -29.52 5.54 -19.15
CA THR A 910 -29.13 5.36 -17.76
C THR A 910 -30.37 4.93 -16.99
N PHE A 911 -30.30 3.78 -16.33
CA PHE A 911 -31.41 3.28 -15.55
C PHE A 911 -30.91 2.58 -14.29
N ARG A 912 -31.83 2.47 -13.33
CA ARG A 912 -31.61 1.69 -12.12
C ARG A 912 -31.79 0.20 -12.40
N THR A 913 -30.78 -0.58 -12.09
CA THR A 913 -30.73 -2.02 -12.32
C THR A 913 -31.70 -2.78 -11.40
N PRO A 914 -32.13 -3.99 -11.78
CA PRO A 914 -32.89 -4.87 -10.89
C PRO A 914 -32.14 -5.15 -9.57
N ARG A 915 -32.89 -5.38 -8.49
CA ARG A 915 -32.33 -5.68 -7.16
C ARG A 915 -31.80 -7.11 -7.02
N ALA A 916 -32.06 -7.99 -7.98
CA ALA A 916 -31.55 -9.36 -7.96
C ALA A 916 -30.11 -9.43 -8.52
N PRO A 917 -29.13 -9.95 -7.75
CA PRO A 917 -27.76 -10.17 -8.23
C PRO A 917 -27.69 -11.33 -9.23
N GLY A 918 -26.73 -11.29 -10.16
CA GLY A 918 -26.56 -12.29 -11.22
C GLY A 918 -26.08 -11.68 -12.54
N ILE A 919 -25.90 -12.51 -13.59
CA ILE A 919 -25.59 -12.01 -14.93
C ILE A 919 -26.91 -11.67 -15.63
N GLN A 920 -27.16 -10.41 -15.91
CA GLN A 920 -28.32 -9.96 -16.67
C GLN A 920 -27.97 -9.97 -18.16
N ARG A 921 -28.75 -10.73 -18.95
CA ARG A 921 -28.77 -10.62 -20.42
C ARG A 921 -29.82 -9.60 -20.81
N LEU A 922 -29.35 -8.41 -21.13
CA LEU A 922 -30.16 -7.28 -21.56
C LEU A 922 -30.28 -7.30 -23.08
N LYS A 923 -31.48 -7.03 -23.57
CA LYS A 923 -31.78 -7.03 -25.00
C LYS A 923 -32.13 -5.62 -25.43
N VAL A 924 -31.33 -5.05 -26.33
CA VAL A 924 -31.63 -3.78 -26.96
C VAL A 924 -32.26 -4.05 -28.31
N VAL A 925 -33.47 -3.55 -28.52
CA VAL A 925 -34.24 -3.77 -29.74
C VAL A 925 -34.47 -2.43 -30.42
N ALA A 926 -34.12 -2.40 -31.68
CA ALA A 926 -34.43 -1.32 -32.60
C ALA A 926 -35.60 -1.75 -33.49
N VAL A 927 -36.52 -0.84 -33.82
CA VAL A 927 -37.72 -1.15 -34.64
C VAL A 927 -37.94 -0.08 -35.71
N LYS A 928 -38.29 -0.51 -36.92
CA LYS A 928 -38.53 0.34 -38.09
C LYS A 928 -39.49 -0.34 -39.06
N GLY A 929 -40.65 0.26 -39.35
CA GLY A 929 -41.56 -0.21 -40.40
C GLY A 929 -41.97 -1.69 -40.35
N GLY A 930 -42.05 -2.29 -39.15
CA GLY A 930 -42.36 -3.72 -38.97
C GLY A 930 -41.14 -4.67 -38.95
N SER A 931 -39.93 -4.16 -39.16
CA SER A 931 -38.66 -4.87 -38.99
C SER A 931 -38.01 -4.54 -37.65
N SER A 932 -37.26 -5.47 -37.05
CA SER A 932 -36.55 -5.26 -35.78
C SER A 932 -35.17 -5.89 -35.78
N ALA A 933 -34.22 -5.25 -35.10
CA ALA A 933 -32.89 -5.81 -34.86
C ALA A 933 -32.49 -5.72 -33.40
N GLU A 934 -31.64 -6.66 -32.98
CA GLU A 934 -31.42 -6.97 -31.58
C GLU A 934 -29.92 -7.00 -31.28
N GLY A 935 -29.53 -6.36 -30.19
CA GLY A 935 -28.17 -6.40 -29.66
C GLY A 935 -28.18 -6.83 -28.20
N GLU A 936 -27.23 -7.68 -27.83
CA GLU A 936 -27.17 -8.26 -26.48
C GLU A 936 -26.11 -7.59 -25.62
N VAL A 937 -26.48 -7.30 -24.37
CA VAL A 937 -25.58 -6.74 -23.37
C VAL A 937 -25.56 -7.65 -22.15
N PHE A 938 -24.36 -8.07 -21.76
CA PHE A 938 -24.15 -8.81 -20.52
C PHE A 938 -23.73 -7.84 -19.41
N LEU A 939 -24.53 -7.77 -18.35
CA LEU A 939 -24.28 -6.96 -17.16
C LEU A 939 -24.16 -7.89 -15.96
N THR A 940 -23.08 -7.78 -15.18
CA THR A 940 -22.95 -8.57 -13.93
C THR A 940 -23.39 -7.73 -12.74
N LEU A 941 -24.46 -8.13 -12.07
CA LEU A 941 -24.95 -7.50 -10.85
C LEU A 941 -24.44 -8.23 -9.61
N LEU A 942 -23.74 -7.51 -8.74
CA LEU A 942 -23.20 -8.03 -7.49
C LEU A 942 -24.14 -7.74 -6.32
N PRO A 943 -24.24 -8.62 -5.31
CA PRO A 943 -24.88 -8.27 -4.04
C PRO A 943 -24.07 -7.15 -3.34
N GLY A 944 -24.74 -6.23 -2.66
CA GLY A 944 -24.09 -5.15 -1.92
C GLY A 944 -25.02 -4.02 -1.49
N LEU A 945 -24.50 -3.06 -0.71
CA LEU A 945 -25.22 -1.86 -0.30
C LEU A 945 -25.28 -0.81 -1.42
N LEU A 946 -26.40 -0.10 -1.50
CA LEU A 946 -26.62 0.99 -2.45
C LEU A 946 -26.11 2.36 -1.97
N TYR A 947 -25.61 2.42 -0.74
CA TYR A 947 -25.06 3.62 -0.12
C TYR A 947 -23.75 3.31 0.60
N ALA A 948 -22.92 4.35 0.79
CA ALA A 948 -21.70 4.32 1.57
C ALA A 948 -21.50 5.64 2.33
N PRO A 949 -20.90 5.63 3.55
CA PRO A 949 -20.51 4.46 4.33
C PRO A 949 -21.73 3.75 5.00
N SER A 950 -21.52 2.54 5.52
CA SER A 950 -22.53 1.74 6.25
C SER A 950 -22.55 1.98 7.77
N ARG A 951 -21.62 2.80 8.26
CA ARG A 951 -21.57 3.34 9.62
C ARG A 951 -21.12 4.79 9.59
N LEU A 952 -21.69 5.61 10.46
CA LEU A 952 -21.31 7.02 10.66
C LEU A 952 -20.93 7.26 12.12
N GLU A 953 -19.93 8.13 12.31
CA GLU A 953 -19.48 8.60 13.61
C GLU A 953 -19.64 10.13 13.67
N GLY A 954 -20.32 10.62 14.71
CA GLY A 954 -20.56 12.04 14.92
C GLY A 954 -21.85 12.60 14.29
N PRO A 955 -22.22 13.83 14.67
CA PRO A 955 -23.51 14.43 14.28
C PRO A 955 -23.56 14.88 12.82
N GLU A 956 -22.42 15.01 12.14
CA GLU A 956 -22.34 15.33 10.71
C GLU A 956 -22.35 14.06 9.86
N VAL A 957 -23.40 13.94 9.05
CA VAL A 957 -23.65 12.79 8.18
C VAL A 957 -23.26 13.14 6.76
N SER A 958 -22.49 12.26 6.11
CA SER A 958 -22.25 12.28 4.67
C SER A 958 -22.49 10.88 4.10
N LEU A 959 -23.41 10.75 3.15
CA LEU A 959 -23.76 9.50 2.47
C LEU A 959 -23.65 9.67 0.96
N THR A 960 -23.05 8.69 0.30
CA THR A 960 -22.96 8.60 -1.16
C THR A 960 -23.77 7.42 -1.64
N LEU A 961 -24.69 7.64 -2.57
CA LEU A 961 -25.53 6.63 -3.20
C LEU A 961 -24.94 6.17 -4.55
N LYS A 962 -25.22 4.93 -4.91
CA LYS A 962 -24.84 4.32 -6.20
C LYS A 962 -25.84 4.60 -7.34
N TYR A 963 -26.82 5.45 -7.08
CA TYR A 963 -27.82 5.90 -8.05
C TYR A 963 -28.32 7.28 -7.64
N LYS A 964 -28.84 8.03 -8.61
CA LYS A 964 -29.36 9.38 -8.36
C LYS A 964 -30.74 9.33 -7.69
N THR A 965 -30.92 10.10 -6.63
CA THR A 965 -32.21 10.24 -5.91
C THR A 965 -32.58 11.72 -5.78
N ALA A 966 -33.87 12.02 -5.54
CA ALA A 966 -34.36 13.38 -5.36
C ALA A 966 -34.50 13.76 -3.88
N GLN A 967 -34.70 12.79 -3.00
CA GLN A 967 -34.81 12.98 -1.56
C GLN A 967 -34.12 11.84 -0.81
N LEU A 968 -33.25 12.18 0.13
CA LEU A 968 -32.67 11.23 1.07
C LEU A 968 -32.98 11.64 2.51
N ALA A 969 -33.46 10.70 3.32
CA ALA A 969 -33.68 10.90 4.74
C ALA A 969 -33.22 9.69 5.54
N LEU A 970 -32.82 9.95 6.78
CA LEU A 970 -32.57 8.92 7.77
C LEU A 970 -33.76 8.83 8.71
N ARG A 971 -34.30 7.62 8.91
CA ARG A 971 -35.32 7.37 9.94
C ARG A 971 -34.66 6.78 11.17
N VAL A 972 -34.70 7.51 12.28
CA VAL A 972 -34.17 7.07 13.58
C VAL A 972 -35.28 7.19 14.62
N ASN A 973 -35.58 6.10 15.33
CA ASN A 973 -36.64 6.05 16.36
C ASN A 973 -38.01 6.59 15.87
N GLY A 974 -38.33 6.39 14.59
CA GLY A 974 -39.58 6.87 13.97
C GLY A 974 -39.56 8.32 13.48
N ALA A 975 -38.54 9.12 13.81
CA ALA A 975 -38.36 10.48 13.29
C ALA A 975 -37.55 10.48 11.98
N LEU A 976 -37.91 11.34 11.03
CA LEU A 976 -37.24 11.49 9.74
C LEU A 976 -36.30 12.70 9.74
N TYR A 977 -35.07 12.48 9.33
CA TYR A 977 -34.02 13.50 9.23
C TYR A 977 -33.60 13.63 7.75
N PRO A 978 -34.09 14.66 7.03
CA PRO A 978 -33.72 14.87 5.63
C PRO A 978 -32.26 15.31 5.51
N LEU A 979 -31.58 14.82 4.47
CA LEU A 979 -30.22 15.22 4.10
C LEU A 979 -30.29 16.15 2.88
N ASN A 980 -29.31 17.05 2.76
CA ASN A 980 -29.17 17.96 1.63
C ASN A 980 -28.29 17.33 0.55
N SER A 981 -28.74 17.39 -0.69
CA SER A 981 -28.01 16.87 -1.84
C SER A 981 -26.95 17.86 -2.32
N GLU A 982 -25.76 17.36 -2.68
CA GLU A 982 -24.78 18.13 -3.46
C GLU A 982 -25.01 17.97 -4.97
N ASP A 983 -25.24 16.74 -5.44
CA ASP A 983 -25.36 16.41 -6.86
C ASP A 983 -26.38 15.30 -7.19
N GLY A 984 -27.14 14.84 -6.20
CA GLY A 984 -28.08 13.71 -6.29
C GLY A 984 -27.47 12.36 -5.90
N TYR A 985 -26.15 12.26 -5.81
CA TYR A 985 -25.41 11.07 -5.36
C TYR A 985 -24.84 11.28 -3.96
N VAL A 986 -24.28 12.44 -3.66
CA VAL A 986 -23.71 12.80 -2.35
C VAL A 986 -24.71 13.63 -1.56
N TRP A 987 -24.90 13.24 -0.30
CA TRP A 987 -25.89 13.80 0.61
C TRP A 987 -25.28 14.09 1.96
N ARG A 988 -25.52 15.29 2.49
CA ARG A 988 -24.96 15.76 3.76
C ARG A 988 -26.02 16.36 4.68
N GLY A 989 -25.87 16.19 5.98
CA GLY A 989 -26.77 16.79 6.96
C GLY A 989 -26.30 16.60 8.39
N LYS A 990 -27.01 17.20 9.35
CA LYS A 990 -26.76 17.01 10.77
C LYS A 990 -27.88 16.21 11.41
N LEU A 991 -27.54 15.22 12.24
CA LEU A 991 -28.48 14.48 13.07
C LEU A 991 -28.52 15.10 14.47
N PRO A 992 -29.58 15.85 14.85
CA PRO A 992 -29.72 16.46 16.17
C PRO A 992 -30.24 15.44 17.19
N LEU A 993 -29.54 14.33 17.34
CA LEU A 993 -29.84 13.27 18.29
C LEU A 993 -28.90 13.38 19.50
N PRO A 994 -29.35 13.02 20.71
CA PRO A 994 -28.47 12.99 21.87
C PRO A 994 -27.37 11.92 21.68
N PRO A 995 -26.29 11.96 22.46
CA PRO A 995 -25.25 10.94 22.42
C PRO A 995 -25.77 9.53 22.66
N GLY A 996 -25.31 8.57 21.86
CA GLY A 996 -25.73 7.17 21.91
C GLY A 996 -25.55 6.44 20.58
N GLN A 997 -25.78 5.12 20.60
CA GLN A 997 -25.81 4.28 19.41
C GLN A 997 -27.22 4.16 18.87
N TYR A 998 -27.38 4.49 17.59
CA TYR A 998 -28.66 4.47 16.89
C TYR A 998 -28.57 3.60 15.64
N GLU A 999 -29.67 2.91 15.33
CA GLU A 999 -29.87 2.27 14.03
C GLU A 999 -30.78 3.17 13.19
N ALA A 1000 -30.22 3.73 12.12
CA ALA A 1000 -30.95 4.55 11.16
C ALA A 1000 -31.37 3.70 9.96
N GLN A 1001 -32.60 3.86 9.50
CA GLN A 1001 -33.02 3.34 8.18
C GLN A 1001 -32.74 4.40 7.12
N VAL A 1002 -31.99 4.03 6.08
CA VAL A 1002 -31.73 4.91 4.93
C VAL A 1002 -32.94 4.86 4.00
N LEU A 1003 -33.59 6.01 3.80
CA LEU A 1003 -34.77 6.17 2.96
C LEU A 1003 -34.47 7.11 1.80
N ALA A 1004 -34.50 6.59 0.58
CA ALA A 1004 -34.31 7.38 -0.64
C ALA A 1004 -35.61 7.36 -1.45
N ASP A 1005 -36.16 8.53 -1.79
CA ASP A 1005 -37.43 8.70 -2.52
C ASP A 1005 -38.59 7.87 -1.96
N GLY A 1006 -38.63 7.69 -0.63
CA GLY A 1006 -39.65 6.91 0.08
C GLY A 1006 -39.38 5.39 0.16
N GLU A 1007 -38.28 4.90 -0.41
CA GLU A 1007 -37.87 3.50 -0.38
C GLU A 1007 -36.79 3.22 0.68
N THR A 1008 -36.93 2.13 1.44
CA THR A 1008 -35.93 1.71 2.43
C THR A 1008 -34.77 0.96 1.75
N LEU A 1009 -33.54 1.47 1.88
CA LEU A 1009 -32.35 0.90 1.25
C LEU A 1009 -31.55 -0.05 2.15
N GLY A 1010 -31.69 0.09 3.47
CA GLY A 1010 -30.96 -0.71 4.45
C GLY A 1010 -30.81 0.00 5.79
N SER A 1011 -30.18 -0.67 6.75
CA SER A 1011 -29.83 -0.08 8.04
C SER A 1011 -28.41 0.51 8.05
N LEU A 1012 -28.27 1.61 8.76
CA LEU A 1012 -27.07 2.41 8.90
C LEU A 1012 -26.81 2.60 10.40
N ALA A 1013 -25.65 2.13 10.87
CA ALA A 1013 -25.27 2.34 12.26
C ALA A 1013 -24.77 3.77 12.45
N VAL A 1014 -25.31 4.50 13.42
CA VAL A 1014 -24.88 5.85 13.76
C VAL A 1014 -24.41 5.85 15.20
N ASP A 1015 -23.13 6.20 15.42
CA ASP A 1015 -22.57 6.37 16.76
C ASP A 1015 -22.35 7.86 17.03
N LEU A 1016 -23.09 8.40 17.99
CA LEU A 1016 -22.98 9.79 18.41
C LEU A 1016 -22.22 9.83 19.75
N PRO A 1017 -20.94 10.22 19.75
CA PRO A 1017 -20.17 10.30 20.99
C PRO A 1017 -20.81 11.32 21.94
N GLN A 1018 -20.64 11.10 23.25
CA GLN A 1018 -20.99 12.15 24.22
C GLN A 1018 -20.14 13.38 23.91
N GLU A 1019 -20.80 14.49 23.56
CA GLU A 1019 -20.20 15.81 23.70
C GLU A 1019 -19.68 15.86 25.14
N GLN A 1020 -18.37 15.72 25.31
CA GLN A 1020 -17.72 16.24 26.51
C GLN A 1020 -18.02 17.74 26.48
N ALA A 1021 -18.97 18.14 27.32
CA ALA A 1021 -19.22 19.54 27.62
C ALA A 1021 -17.85 20.20 27.86
N GLY A 1022 -17.54 21.21 27.06
CA GLY A 1022 -16.28 21.91 27.17
C GLY A 1022 -16.05 22.37 28.60
N HIS A 1023 -14.88 22.01 29.13
CA HIS A 1023 -14.01 22.87 29.92
C HIS A 1023 -12.60 22.28 29.95
#